data_AF-A0A1Q3FJX6-F1
#
_entry.id   AF-A0A1Q3FJX6-F1
#
_cell.length_a   1.000
_cell.length_b   1.000
_cell.length_c   1.000
_cell.angle_alpha   90.00
_cell.angle_beta   90.00
_cell.angle_gamma   90.00
#
_symmetry.space_group_name_H-M   'P 1'
#
loop_
_entity.id
_entity.type
_entity.pdbx_description
1 polymer ?
#
loop_
_entity_poly.entity_id
_entity_poly.type
_entity_poly.pdbx_seq_one_letter_code
_entity_poly.pdbx_strand_id
1 'polypeptide(L)'
;MHRARAAFQLINHPVGQQNFGSWLIRNPSSKLTTELMAASSVKLYNSAAAEPFLNGSSSNYIDDMYNSWLRDPASVHASWDAYFRNNSYSAPPSLAPTPRNHVPASQYLGSSLPAVAGAGAAIGGRIDDKLIDDHLAVQAIIRSYQIRGHNIAKLDPLGISNVDLDDKIPTELLYSSYRFEEADMDRTFKLPSTTFIGGKEKFLPLREILTRLEKAYCNKIGVEFMFINSLEQCNWIRERFETPNIMNYSNEEKRLILARLTRATGFEAFLAKKFSSEKRFGLEGCEIMIPAMKEVIDVSTRLGVESIIMGMPHRGRLNVLANVCRKPLNQIFTQFAGLEAADDGSGDVKYHLGTYIERLNRVTNKNIRLAVVANPSHLEAVDPIVQGKTRAEQFYRGDGEGKKVMSILLHGDAAFCGQGVVYETMHLSDLPDYTCHGTVHIVVNNQIGFTTDPRHSRSSPYCTDVARVVNAPIFHVNSDDPEAVMHVCKVAAEWRATFHKDVVIDLVSYRRNGHNEIDEPMFTQPLMYKKVRSIKPVLDIYANQLISEGVVTAEEVKSVKDKYEKICEEAMEQAKSETHIKYKDWLDSPWSGFFEGKDPLKAAPTGVIEETLVHIGNRFSLPPPNAAEFAIHKGLMRVLAARKDMVDNRTVDWALAEAMAFGSLLKEGIHVRLSGQDVERGTFSHRHHVLHHQTVDKATYRPLCHLYPDQAPYTVCNSSLSEFGVLGFELGYSMTNPNALVLWEAQFGDFNNTAQCIIDQFVSSGQAKWVRQSALVMLLPHGMEGMGPEHSSARAERFLQMCSDDPDYFPPESDEFAIRQLHDINWIVANCSTPANYFHILRRQIALPFRKPLIIMTPKSLLRHPEARSSFDDMVDGTEFKRIIPDASPASQNPAKVKKLIFCTGRVYYDLTKARKERQLESDIAISRLEQISPFPYDLIKAECAKYPNAELVWAQEEHKNQGYWTYIEPRFDTAINSTRDLSDDDYSTTSKATSRSTATSAGAATSRTTTPESSSSPSSSTTSTSGSSSSWLARLFGFGQKKETAASPASTSSQTTTKRSSTSYSSDSSNNTLSNNQINTTTNNQTVIASNNTHHNHNDKRIDSVQDKLVQQKTSQGFIIPQGSFNAPSDGTRKVKISSRPLSYVGRPCAASTATGSKAQHLKELKNLLDTAMGL
;
A
#
# COMPACT_ATOMS: atom_id res chain seq x y z
N MET A 1 -47.59 -12.30 -17.45
CA MET A 1 -48.93 -12.87 -17.77
C MET A 1 -48.73 -14.20 -18.50
N HIS A 2 -49.68 -15.15 -18.44
CA HIS A 2 -49.68 -16.48 -19.13
C HIS A 2 -48.51 -17.43 -18.73
N ARG A 3 -48.73 -18.66 -18.21
CA ARG A 3 -49.31 -19.92 -18.79
C ARG A 3 -48.35 -20.56 -19.83
N ALA A 4 -48.05 -21.88 -19.86
CA ALA A 4 -48.63 -23.09 -19.23
C ALA A 4 -47.61 -24.30 -19.28
N ARG A 5 -47.82 -25.56 -18.83
CA ARG A 5 -48.53 -26.21 -17.69
C ARG A 5 -48.56 -27.76 -17.83
N ALA A 6 -48.05 -28.53 -16.86
CA ALA A 6 -48.36 -29.96 -16.54
C ALA A 6 -47.75 -30.29 -15.14
N ALA A 7 -48.32 -30.99 -14.15
CA ALA A 7 -49.33 -32.07 -14.01
C ALA A 7 -48.77 -33.47 -14.32
N PHE A 8 -48.77 -34.47 -13.40
CA PHE A 8 -49.90 -35.06 -12.66
C PHE A 8 -49.54 -35.65 -11.26
N GLN A 9 -50.44 -35.51 -10.27
CA GLN A 9 -51.05 -36.53 -9.36
C GLN A 9 -50.21 -37.50 -8.47
N LEU A 10 -50.63 -38.02 -7.29
CA LEU A 10 -51.83 -37.84 -6.41
C LEU A 10 -51.57 -38.44 -4.98
N ILE A 11 -52.31 -37.97 -3.95
CA ILE A 11 -52.66 -38.68 -2.67
C ILE A 11 -51.49 -38.97 -1.68
N ASN A 12 -51.57 -38.80 -0.34
CA ASN A 12 -52.70 -38.89 0.60
C ASN A 12 -52.63 -37.87 1.77
N HIS A 13 -53.72 -37.71 2.53
CA HIS A 13 -53.85 -36.88 3.75
C HIS A 13 -54.37 -37.74 4.93
N PRO A 14 -54.31 -37.33 6.23
CA PRO A 14 -55.21 -36.29 6.76
C PRO A 14 -54.56 -35.26 7.71
N VAL A 15 -55.17 -34.98 8.88
CA VAL A 15 -55.64 -33.63 9.24
C VAL A 15 -55.54 -33.33 10.75
N GLY A 16 -55.28 -32.07 11.10
CA GLY A 16 -55.74 -31.45 12.36
C GLY A 16 -54.68 -30.70 13.19
N GLN A 17 -54.98 -29.61 13.91
CA GLN A 17 -56.17 -28.73 13.98
C GLN A 17 -55.69 -27.32 14.48
N GLN A 18 -56.39 -26.19 14.37
CA GLN A 18 -57.69 -25.84 13.77
C GLN A 18 -57.56 -24.43 13.07
N ASN A 19 -58.60 -23.58 13.01
CA ASN A 19 -58.49 -22.24 12.39
C ASN A 19 -59.54 -21.20 12.86
N PHE A 20 -59.09 -19.93 12.97
CA PHE A 20 -59.67 -18.66 12.47
C PHE A 20 -61.19 -18.34 12.48
N GLY A 21 -61.54 -17.10 12.87
CA GLY A 21 -62.81 -16.40 12.61
C GLY A 21 -62.97 -15.14 13.47
N SER A 22 -63.71 -14.08 13.12
CA SER A 22 -64.44 -13.74 11.86
C SER A 22 -64.73 -12.21 11.80
N TRP A 23 -65.32 -11.71 10.71
CA TRP A 23 -65.81 -10.33 10.51
C TRP A 23 -67.26 -10.36 10.00
N LEU A 24 -68.09 -9.33 10.28
CA LEU A 24 -69.14 -8.75 9.40
C LEU A 24 -70.13 -7.77 10.13
N ILE A 25 -70.15 -6.50 9.67
CA ILE A 25 -71.24 -5.49 9.60
C ILE A 25 -72.40 -5.42 10.66
N ARG A 26 -72.58 -4.25 11.33
CA ARG A 26 -73.64 -3.23 11.02
C ARG A 26 -73.68 -2.01 11.97
N ASN A 27 -73.96 -0.84 11.37
CA ASN A 27 -74.33 0.45 11.98
C ASN A 27 -75.89 0.59 11.89
N PRO A 28 -76.61 1.49 12.60
CA PRO A 28 -76.46 2.96 12.43
C PRO A 28 -76.83 3.90 13.63
N SER A 29 -76.69 5.21 13.39
CA SER A 29 -77.43 6.36 14.00
C SER A 29 -77.18 6.75 15.49
N SER A 30 -77.15 8.04 15.88
CA SER A 30 -77.12 9.31 15.09
C SER A 30 -76.82 10.56 15.94
N LYS A 31 -76.30 11.63 15.29
CA LYS A 31 -76.37 13.08 15.66
C LYS A 31 -75.59 13.54 16.92
N LEU A 32 -75.04 14.77 17.02
CA LEU A 32 -74.53 15.81 16.07
C LEU A 32 -73.84 16.91 16.96
N THR A 33 -72.91 17.79 16.56
CA THR A 33 -72.25 18.05 15.25
C THR A 33 -70.70 17.99 15.46
N THR A 34 -69.75 18.92 15.20
CA THR A 34 -69.70 20.25 14.53
C THR A 34 -68.30 20.51 13.94
N GLU A 35 -68.29 21.10 12.74
CA GLU A 35 -67.43 22.11 12.08
C GLU A 35 -66.21 22.73 12.83
N LEU A 36 -65.16 23.24 12.16
CA LEU A 36 -64.79 23.37 10.71
C LEU A 36 -63.24 23.47 10.64
N MET A 37 -62.51 22.90 9.67
CA MET A 37 -62.20 23.48 8.36
C MET A 37 -61.36 22.49 7.51
N ALA A 38 -61.44 22.60 6.18
CA ALA A 38 -60.41 22.06 5.27
C ALA A 38 -60.37 22.87 3.95
N ALA A 39 -59.24 23.54 3.66
CA ALA A 39 -58.98 24.13 2.35
C ALA A 39 -57.48 24.43 2.13
N SER A 40 -56.92 23.77 1.11
CA SER A 40 -56.13 24.35 -0.01
C SER A 40 -55.15 25.52 0.20
N SER A 41 -53.92 25.29 -0.31
CA SER A 41 -53.07 26.25 -1.04
C SER A 41 -52.37 27.40 -0.27
N VAL A 42 -51.04 27.40 -0.33
CA VAL A 42 -50.25 28.54 -0.85
C VAL A 42 -48.81 28.07 -1.20
N LYS A 43 -48.17 28.76 -2.15
CA LYS A 43 -46.76 28.51 -2.52
C LYS A 43 -45.83 29.05 -1.42
N LEU A 44 -44.78 28.31 -1.06
CA LEU A 44 -43.61 28.90 -0.42
C LEU A 44 -42.42 28.85 -1.37
N TYR A 45 -41.79 30.01 -1.55
CA TYR A 45 -40.56 30.16 -2.32
C TYR A 45 -39.39 29.68 -1.45
N ASN A 46 -38.48 28.89 -2.01
CA ASN A 46 -37.12 28.79 -1.44
C ASN A 46 -36.37 30.09 -1.75
N SER A 47 -36.59 31.10 -0.91
CA SER A 47 -35.74 32.29 -0.87
C SER A 47 -34.37 31.91 -0.32
N ALA A 48 -33.34 31.95 -1.16
CA ALA A 48 -31.96 31.87 -0.70
C ALA A 48 -31.61 33.14 0.09
N ALA A 49 -31.66 33.06 1.42
CA ALA A 49 -31.36 34.16 2.33
C ALA A 49 -30.87 33.63 3.69
N ALA A 50 -29.87 34.31 4.25
CA ALA A 50 -29.32 34.14 5.60
C ALA A 50 -28.82 32.72 5.97
N GLU A 51 -27.53 32.47 5.71
CA GLU A 51 -26.75 31.72 6.70
C GLU A 51 -26.67 32.52 8.01
N PRO A 52 -26.60 31.88 9.19
CA PRO A 52 -26.31 32.58 10.43
C PRO A 52 -24.90 33.16 10.42
N PHE A 53 -24.80 34.48 10.26
CA PHE A 53 -23.56 35.27 10.31
C PHE A 53 -22.76 35.08 11.62
N LEU A 54 -23.42 34.60 12.67
CA LEU A 54 -22.85 34.31 14.00
C LEU A 54 -22.21 32.91 14.05
N ASN A 55 -21.23 32.63 13.18
CA ASN A 55 -20.34 31.48 13.37
C ASN A 55 -19.20 31.82 14.36
N GLY A 56 -18.68 30.81 15.07
CA GLY A 56 -17.73 31.02 16.17
C GLY A 56 -16.44 31.76 15.78
N SER A 57 -16.00 31.62 14.52
CA SER A 57 -14.84 32.31 13.95
C SER A 57 -15.06 33.80 13.66
N SER A 58 -16.31 34.28 13.59
CA SER A 58 -16.62 35.68 13.25
C SER A 58 -16.80 36.58 14.48
N SER A 59 -16.95 36.00 15.67
CA SER A 59 -17.26 36.69 16.94
C SER A 59 -16.35 37.90 17.20
N ASN A 60 -15.04 37.70 17.34
CA ASN A 60 -14.06 38.76 17.64
C ASN A 60 -14.15 39.98 16.70
N TYR A 61 -14.47 39.77 15.41
CA TYR A 61 -14.60 40.87 14.44
C TYR A 61 -15.88 41.69 14.67
N ILE A 62 -16.98 41.03 15.07
CA ILE A 62 -18.24 41.71 15.42
C ILE A 62 -18.06 42.48 16.73
N ASP A 63 -17.36 41.89 17.71
CA ASP A 63 -17.00 42.52 18.97
C ASP A 63 -16.14 43.79 18.74
N ASP A 64 -15.12 43.74 17.86
CA ASP A 64 -14.32 44.92 17.49
C ASP A 64 -15.12 45.99 16.75
N MET A 65 -16.03 45.61 15.85
CA MET A 65 -16.93 46.57 15.19
C MET A 65 -17.90 47.22 16.18
N TYR A 66 -18.42 46.45 17.15
CA TYR A 66 -19.30 46.99 18.20
C TYR A 66 -18.55 47.92 19.16
N ASN A 67 -17.34 47.54 19.59
CA ASN A 67 -16.48 48.37 20.43
C ASN A 67 -16.00 49.66 19.73
N SER A 68 -15.95 49.66 18.40
CA SER A 68 -15.69 50.86 17.60
C SER A 68 -16.93 51.75 17.53
N TRP A 69 -18.08 51.17 17.16
CA TRP A 69 -19.38 51.85 17.09
C TRP A 69 -19.81 52.50 18.43
N LEU A 70 -19.50 51.85 19.56
CA LEU A 70 -19.75 52.40 20.91
C LEU A 70 -18.93 53.66 21.23
N ARG A 71 -17.83 53.92 20.52
CA ARG A 71 -17.01 55.13 20.67
C ARG A 71 -17.47 56.24 19.74
N ASP A 72 -17.75 55.88 18.49
CA ASP A 72 -18.34 56.76 17.48
C ASP A 72 -19.13 55.91 16.47
N PRO A 73 -20.47 56.06 16.38
CA PRO A 73 -21.28 55.36 15.39
C PRO A 73 -20.87 55.61 13.93
N ALA A 74 -20.19 56.71 13.63
CA ALA A 74 -19.66 57.02 12.30
C ALA A 74 -18.30 56.34 12.00
N SER A 75 -17.64 55.71 12.99
CA SER A 75 -16.38 54.98 12.78
C SER A 75 -16.56 53.59 12.15
N VAL A 76 -17.80 53.18 11.89
CA VAL A 76 -18.14 51.92 11.21
C VAL A 76 -19.05 52.21 10.01
N HIS A 77 -19.09 51.28 9.05
CA HIS A 77 -19.97 51.42 7.89
C HIS A 77 -21.46 51.46 8.31
N ALA A 78 -22.29 52.24 7.60
CA ALA A 78 -23.68 52.49 7.99
C ALA A 78 -24.57 51.23 8.16
N SER A 79 -24.18 50.10 7.54
CA SER A 79 -24.83 48.80 7.78
C SER A 79 -24.62 48.27 9.20
N TRP A 80 -23.45 48.52 9.80
CA TRP A 80 -23.15 48.19 11.19
C TRP A 80 -23.89 49.12 12.16
N ASP A 81 -23.93 50.41 11.86
CA ASP A 81 -24.70 51.38 12.65
C ASP A 81 -26.20 50.99 12.72
N ALA A 82 -26.80 50.64 11.58
CA ALA A 82 -28.17 50.13 11.52
C ALA A 82 -28.35 48.79 12.27
N TYR A 83 -27.38 47.88 12.18
CA TYR A 83 -27.42 46.57 12.86
C TYR A 83 -27.36 46.71 14.39
N PHE A 84 -26.46 47.55 14.90
CA PHE A 84 -26.28 47.76 16.34
C PHE A 84 -27.40 48.59 16.96
N ARG A 85 -27.92 49.65 16.28
CA ARG A 85 -29.09 50.41 16.76
C ARG A 85 -30.37 49.56 16.86
N ASN A 86 -30.51 48.53 16.03
CA ASN A 86 -31.66 47.63 16.04
C ASN A 86 -31.60 46.53 17.13
N ASN A 87 -30.72 46.66 18.13
CA ASN A 87 -30.57 45.71 19.25
C ASN A 87 -30.38 44.23 18.84
N SER A 88 -29.95 43.99 17.59
CA SER A 88 -29.85 42.63 17.01
C SER A 88 -28.61 41.87 17.47
N TYR A 89 -27.73 42.54 18.22
CA TYR A 89 -26.50 42.00 18.78
C TYR A 89 -26.44 42.35 20.27
N SER A 90 -26.37 41.31 21.12
CA SER A 90 -25.93 41.44 22.50
C SER A 90 -24.47 41.01 22.55
N ALA A 91 -23.58 41.89 23.01
CA ALA A 91 -22.20 41.51 23.25
C ALA A 91 -22.13 40.33 24.24
N PRO A 92 -21.27 39.32 24.01
CA PRO A 92 -20.98 38.33 25.04
C PRO A 92 -20.33 39.04 26.25
N PRO A 93 -20.50 38.53 27.50
CA PRO A 93 -19.88 39.13 28.67
C PRO A 93 -18.36 39.26 28.48
N SER A 94 -17.87 40.50 28.48
CA SER A 94 -16.51 40.82 28.03
C SER A 94 -15.45 40.09 28.84
N LEU A 95 -14.45 39.50 28.16
CA LEU A 95 -13.25 38.93 28.77
C LEU A 95 -12.28 40.01 29.29
N ALA A 96 -12.78 40.87 30.19
CA ALA A 96 -11.94 41.57 31.14
C ALA A 96 -11.43 40.55 32.19
N PRO A 97 -10.19 40.66 32.69
CA PRO A 97 -9.60 39.64 33.56
C PRO A 97 -10.25 39.65 34.95
N THR A 98 -11.21 38.76 35.16
CA THR A 98 -11.80 38.50 36.48
C THR A 98 -10.73 37.97 37.44
N PRO A 99 -10.58 38.53 38.65
CA PRO A 99 -9.74 37.91 39.68
C PRO A 99 -10.27 36.50 40.01
N ARG A 100 -9.37 35.62 40.48
CA ARG A 100 -9.70 34.22 40.76
C ARG A 100 -10.84 34.08 41.78
N ASN A 101 -11.69 33.08 41.52
CA ASN A 101 -12.70 32.49 42.42
C ASN A 101 -13.90 33.40 42.79
N HIS A 102 -14.97 33.33 41.98
CA HIS A 102 -16.34 32.98 42.42
C HIS A 102 -17.31 33.03 41.22
N VAL A 103 -18.22 32.04 41.10
CA VAL A 103 -19.36 32.06 40.16
C VAL A 103 -20.61 31.55 40.91
N PRO A 104 -21.61 32.39 41.23
CA PRO A 104 -22.78 31.96 41.98
C PRO A 104 -23.69 31.01 41.18
N ALA A 105 -24.07 29.86 41.76
CA ALA A 105 -24.82 28.77 41.10
C ALA A 105 -26.30 29.07 40.76
N SER A 106 -26.69 30.34 40.64
CA SER A 106 -28.08 30.80 40.60
C SER A 106 -28.77 30.77 39.22
N GLN A 107 -28.03 30.49 38.14
CA GLN A 107 -28.51 30.77 36.76
C GLN A 107 -28.97 29.54 35.95
N TYR A 108 -29.03 28.34 36.54
CA TYR A 108 -29.26 27.07 35.81
C TYR A 108 -30.58 26.32 36.10
N LEU A 109 -31.46 26.78 37.00
CA LEU A 109 -32.78 26.15 37.23
C LEU A 109 -33.92 26.84 36.47
N GLY A 110 -33.96 26.63 35.15
CA GLY A 110 -35.09 27.01 34.29
C GLY A 110 -36.22 25.97 34.28
N SER A 111 -37.22 26.14 35.14
CA SER A 111 -38.62 25.68 35.00
C SER A 111 -38.91 24.29 34.36
N SER A 112 -39.24 23.28 35.17
CA SER A 112 -40.41 22.37 34.95
C SER A 112 -40.54 21.22 35.96
N LEU A 113 -41.42 21.36 36.96
CA LEU A 113 -42.08 20.21 37.64
C LEU A 113 -43.50 20.63 38.10
N PRO A 114 -44.48 19.70 38.17
CA PRO A 114 -45.86 20.04 38.53
C PRO A 114 -46.05 20.21 40.04
N ALA A 115 -47.01 21.04 40.43
CA ALA A 115 -47.38 21.22 41.83
C ALA A 115 -48.26 20.06 42.35
N VAL A 116 -47.86 19.47 43.48
CA VAL A 116 -48.71 18.62 44.33
C VAL A 116 -48.67 19.20 45.74
N ALA A 117 -49.83 19.62 46.24
CA ALA A 117 -49.95 20.21 47.57
C ALA A 117 -50.24 19.12 48.62
N GLY A 118 -49.41 19.05 49.68
CA GLY A 118 -49.55 18.07 50.76
C GLY A 118 -48.64 18.43 51.93
N ALA A 119 -49.22 19.02 52.98
CA ALA A 119 -48.52 19.70 54.07
C ALA A 119 -47.44 18.91 54.82
N GLY A 120 -46.38 19.62 55.25
CA GLY A 120 -46.03 19.58 56.68
C GLY A 120 -44.67 19.02 57.14
N ALA A 121 -43.54 19.50 56.62
CA ALA A 121 -42.26 19.48 57.37
C ALA A 121 -41.33 20.61 56.92
N ALA A 122 -40.60 21.24 57.86
CA ALA A 122 -39.71 22.35 57.57
C ALA A 122 -38.26 21.87 57.37
N ILE A 123 -37.75 21.96 56.14
CA ILE A 123 -36.31 21.95 55.84
C ILE A 123 -35.99 23.14 54.92
N GLY A 124 -35.96 24.33 55.52
CA GLY A 124 -35.46 25.55 54.88
C GLY A 124 -33.92 25.58 54.86
N GLY A 125 -33.30 24.52 54.33
CA GLY A 125 -31.86 24.45 54.19
C GLY A 125 -31.39 25.42 53.11
N ARG A 126 -30.45 26.33 53.44
CA ARG A 126 -29.57 26.89 52.41
C ARG A 126 -28.86 25.71 51.75
N ILE A 127 -28.85 25.69 50.42
CA ILE A 127 -27.93 24.80 49.71
C ILE A 127 -26.52 25.30 50.06
N ASP A 128 -25.66 24.41 50.54
CA ASP A 128 -24.29 24.76 50.87
C ASP A 128 -23.52 24.97 49.56
N ASP A 129 -23.13 26.21 49.28
CA ASP A 129 -22.36 26.57 48.09
C ASP A 129 -21.03 25.78 48.05
N LYS A 130 -20.42 25.47 49.21
CA LYS A 130 -19.22 24.60 49.26
C LYS A 130 -19.55 23.19 48.77
N LEU A 131 -20.70 22.64 49.13
CA LEU A 131 -21.12 21.31 48.67
C LEU A 131 -21.38 21.26 47.16
N ILE A 132 -21.81 22.37 46.56
CA ILE A 132 -21.92 22.52 45.09
C ILE A 132 -20.51 22.57 44.48
N ASP A 133 -19.67 23.48 44.95
CA ASP A 133 -18.30 23.68 44.44
C ASP A 133 -17.47 22.41 44.55
N ASP A 134 -17.56 21.67 45.66
CA ASP A 134 -16.89 20.38 45.85
C ASP A 134 -17.40 19.31 44.86
N HIS A 135 -18.71 19.26 44.55
CA HIS A 135 -19.23 18.36 43.51
C HIS A 135 -18.77 18.74 42.10
N LEU A 136 -18.71 20.04 41.79
CA LEU A 136 -18.17 20.54 40.52
C LEU A 136 -16.67 20.24 40.40
N ALA A 137 -15.91 20.37 41.49
CA ALA A 137 -14.50 19.98 41.56
C ALA A 137 -14.32 18.47 41.32
N VAL A 138 -15.12 17.59 41.94
CA VAL A 138 -15.07 16.14 41.68
C VAL A 138 -15.43 15.81 40.24
N GLN A 139 -16.44 16.45 39.65
CA GLN A 139 -16.76 16.29 38.22
C GLN A 139 -15.61 16.77 37.31
N ALA A 140 -14.94 17.86 37.67
CA ALA A 140 -13.79 18.38 36.93
C ALA A 140 -12.56 17.46 37.07
N ILE A 141 -12.34 16.84 38.23
CA ILE A 141 -11.30 15.82 38.46
C ILE A 141 -11.57 14.59 37.58
N ILE A 142 -12.79 14.03 37.60
CA ILE A 142 -13.19 12.91 36.72
C ILE A 142 -12.88 13.23 35.25
N ARG A 143 -13.27 14.42 34.78
CA ARG A 143 -12.97 14.90 33.42
C ARG A 143 -11.46 15.10 33.18
N SER A 144 -10.70 15.52 34.18
CA SER A 144 -9.25 15.69 34.13
C SER A 144 -8.53 14.35 33.89
N TYR A 145 -8.90 13.30 34.62
CA TYR A 145 -8.40 11.94 34.39
C TYR A 145 -8.78 11.41 33.00
N GLN A 146 -10.03 11.58 32.57
CA GLN A 146 -10.48 11.16 31.23
C GLN A 146 -9.73 11.86 30.08
N ILE A 147 -9.32 13.12 30.24
CA ILE A 147 -8.62 13.89 29.19
C ILE A 147 -7.09 13.71 29.27
N ARG A 148 -6.51 13.53 30.47
CA ARG A 148 -5.05 13.65 30.68
C ARG A 148 -4.39 12.50 31.44
N GLY A 149 -5.12 11.53 31.97
CA GLY A 149 -4.57 10.46 32.80
C GLY A 149 -3.49 9.63 32.09
N HIS A 150 -3.64 9.45 30.78
CA HIS A 150 -2.67 8.77 29.91
C HIS A 150 -1.25 9.39 29.95
N ASN A 151 -1.12 10.69 30.20
CA ASN A 151 0.19 11.37 30.29
C ASN A 151 0.99 10.95 31.54
N ILE A 152 0.32 10.39 32.56
CA ILE A 152 0.95 9.93 33.81
C ILE A 152 0.84 8.40 34.00
N ALA A 153 0.34 7.69 32.98
CA ALA A 153 0.18 6.25 33.02
C ALA A 153 1.54 5.53 33.03
N LYS A 154 1.61 4.40 33.73
CA LYS A 154 2.82 3.58 33.95
C LYS A 154 3.13 2.70 32.74
N LEU A 155 3.16 3.32 31.56
CA LEU A 155 3.23 2.70 30.24
C LEU A 155 4.62 2.11 29.94
N ASP A 156 5.68 2.83 30.27
CA ASP A 156 7.05 2.42 29.95
C ASP A 156 7.55 1.27 30.87
N PRO A 157 7.98 0.12 30.33
CA PRO A 157 8.62 -0.94 31.13
C PRO A 157 10.01 -0.54 31.67
N LEU A 158 10.72 0.37 31.00
CA LEU A 158 12.10 0.78 31.34
C LEU A 158 12.19 1.77 32.51
N GLY A 159 11.13 2.55 32.75
CA GLY A 159 11.13 3.68 33.67
C GLY A 159 12.22 4.69 33.30
N ILE A 160 12.25 5.10 32.03
CA ILE A 160 13.11 6.15 31.45
C ILE A 160 12.30 7.16 30.61
N SER A 161 11.07 6.84 30.22
CA SER A 161 10.20 7.75 29.47
C SER A 161 9.74 8.89 30.37
N ASN A 162 10.29 10.08 30.12
CA ASN A 162 9.72 11.33 30.58
C ASN A 162 8.84 11.85 29.44
N VAL A 163 7.52 11.86 29.64
CA VAL A 163 6.64 12.77 28.90
C VAL A 163 7.09 14.19 29.24
N ASP A 164 7.22 15.06 28.25
CA ASP A 164 7.55 16.46 28.51
C ASP A 164 6.29 17.18 29.01
N LEU A 165 6.36 17.74 30.22
CA LEU A 165 5.21 18.21 31.00
C LEU A 165 5.34 19.70 31.40
N ASP A 166 6.27 20.43 30.79
CA ASP A 166 6.75 21.76 31.20
C ASP A 166 7.12 21.80 32.71
N ASP A 167 7.95 20.86 33.17
CA ASP A 167 8.41 20.70 34.56
C ASP A 167 7.31 20.48 35.64
N LYS A 168 6.04 20.25 35.25
CA LYS A 168 4.92 20.08 36.20
C LYS A 168 4.90 18.70 36.86
N ILE A 169 4.48 18.65 38.13
CA ILE A 169 4.36 17.38 38.86
C ILE A 169 3.12 16.60 38.34
N PRO A 170 3.21 15.27 38.10
CA PRO A 170 2.09 14.45 37.60
C PRO A 170 0.73 14.61 38.31
N THR A 171 0.71 14.83 39.63
CA THR A 171 -0.52 15.08 40.40
C THR A 171 -1.10 16.48 40.18
N GLU A 172 -0.26 17.48 39.90
CA GLU A 172 -0.70 18.85 39.63
C GLU A 172 -1.44 18.97 38.30
N LEU A 173 -1.03 18.18 37.31
CA LEU A 173 -1.72 18.06 36.03
C LEU A 173 -3.14 17.50 36.15
N LEU A 174 -3.45 16.75 37.21
CA LEU A 174 -4.76 16.12 37.40
C LEU A 174 -5.69 16.91 38.33
N TYR A 175 -5.24 17.34 39.52
CA TYR A 175 -6.17 17.90 40.52
C TYR A 175 -5.69 19.06 41.41
N SER A 176 -4.44 19.56 41.35
CA SER A 176 -3.95 20.57 42.32
C SER A 176 -4.68 21.93 42.33
N SER A 177 -5.52 22.20 41.33
CA SER A 177 -6.43 23.36 41.33
C SER A 177 -7.58 23.25 42.34
N TYR A 178 -7.81 22.06 42.90
CA TYR A 178 -8.89 21.76 43.86
C TYR A 178 -8.27 21.32 45.19
N ARG A 179 -8.65 22.00 46.28
CA ARG A 179 -8.10 21.75 47.63
C ARG A 179 -9.04 20.85 48.43
N PHE A 180 -8.89 19.54 48.23
CA PHE A 180 -9.42 18.53 49.14
C PHE A 180 -8.33 18.17 50.17
N GLU A 181 -8.73 18.09 51.44
CA GLU A 181 -7.88 17.63 52.54
C GLU A 181 -8.07 16.12 52.79
N GLU A 182 -7.24 15.49 53.61
CA GLU A 182 -7.40 14.06 53.94
C GLU A 182 -8.76 13.78 54.61
N ALA A 183 -9.33 14.76 55.33
CA ALA A 183 -10.67 14.71 55.90
C ALA A 183 -11.80 14.69 54.84
N ASP A 184 -11.53 15.11 53.59
CA ASP A 184 -12.50 15.06 52.50
C ASP A 184 -12.52 13.70 51.78
N MET A 185 -11.48 12.87 51.95
CA MET A 185 -11.32 11.62 51.19
C MET A 185 -12.47 10.63 51.39
N ASP A 186 -13.02 10.57 52.61
CA ASP A 186 -14.12 9.65 52.94
C ASP A 186 -15.52 10.30 52.78
N ARG A 187 -15.58 11.56 52.31
CA ARG A 187 -16.85 12.20 51.91
C ARG A 187 -17.37 11.54 50.64
N THR A 188 -18.68 11.28 50.62
CA THR A 188 -19.37 10.64 49.50
C THR A 188 -19.90 11.68 48.51
N PHE A 189 -19.59 11.51 47.22
CA PHE A 189 -19.98 12.38 46.13
C PHE A 189 -20.87 11.65 45.11
N LYS A 190 -21.82 12.38 44.52
CA LYS A 190 -22.65 11.86 43.42
C LYS A 190 -21.83 11.80 42.13
N LEU A 191 -21.86 10.66 41.44
CA LEU A 191 -21.19 10.51 40.15
C LEU A 191 -21.96 11.22 39.02
N PRO A 192 -21.27 11.91 38.08
CA PRO A 192 -21.90 12.43 36.87
C PRO A 192 -22.25 11.29 35.91
N SER A 193 -23.25 11.48 35.04
CA SER A 193 -23.64 10.50 34.02
C SER A 193 -22.63 10.31 32.88
N THR A 194 -21.47 10.96 32.97
CA THR A 194 -20.36 10.88 32.02
C THR A 194 -19.18 10.08 32.59
N THR A 195 -19.40 9.22 33.58
CA THR A 195 -18.43 8.22 34.05
C THR A 195 -19.13 6.92 34.46
N PHE A 196 -18.42 5.82 34.31
CA PHE A 196 -18.88 4.46 34.62
C PHE A 196 -18.08 3.84 35.80
N ILE A 197 -17.22 4.62 36.49
CA ILE A 197 -16.42 4.13 37.63
C ILE A 197 -17.27 3.54 38.77
N GLY A 198 -18.53 3.96 38.92
CA GLY A 198 -19.47 3.37 39.88
C GLY A 198 -20.07 2.03 39.45
N GLY A 199 -20.04 1.69 38.17
CA GLY A 199 -20.79 0.56 37.60
C GLY A 199 -22.30 0.71 37.83
N LYS A 200 -22.80 0.17 38.94
CA LYS A 200 -24.20 0.32 39.39
C LYS A 200 -24.39 1.38 40.48
N GLU A 201 -23.30 1.81 41.10
CA GLU A 201 -23.28 2.75 42.22
C GLU A 201 -23.37 4.20 41.68
N LYS A 202 -24.24 5.01 42.27
CA LYS A 202 -24.45 6.42 41.86
C LYS A 202 -23.69 7.43 42.73
N PHE A 203 -23.07 6.94 43.79
CA PHE A 203 -22.36 7.69 44.82
C PHE A 203 -21.15 6.89 45.27
N LEU A 204 -19.99 7.53 45.48
CA LEU A 204 -18.77 6.91 45.98
C LEU A 204 -18.01 7.87 46.91
N PRO A 205 -17.20 7.38 47.87
CA PRO A 205 -16.20 8.18 48.57
C PRO A 205 -15.16 8.78 47.61
N LEU A 206 -14.68 9.99 47.87
CA LEU A 206 -13.65 10.65 47.05
C LEU A 206 -12.38 9.78 46.87
N ARG A 207 -11.93 9.13 47.95
CA ARG A 207 -10.82 8.18 47.97
C ARG A 207 -11.00 7.07 46.93
N GLU A 208 -12.23 6.56 46.81
CA GLU A 208 -12.57 5.50 45.87
C GLU A 208 -12.76 6.02 44.43
N ILE A 209 -13.31 7.23 44.26
CA ILE A 209 -13.35 7.91 42.95
C ILE A 209 -11.94 8.03 42.38
N LEU A 210 -10.99 8.58 43.16
CA LEU A 210 -9.60 8.71 42.75
C LEU A 210 -8.96 7.34 42.46
N THR A 211 -9.14 6.35 43.34
CA THR A 211 -8.60 5.00 43.17
C THR A 211 -9.12 4.31 41.89
N ARG A 212 -10.43 4.41 41.60
CA ARG A 212 -11.04 3.81 40.41
C ARG A 212 -10.60 4.56 39.13
N LEU A 213 -10.47 5.89 39.15
CA LEU A 213 -9.93 6.68 38.04
C LEU A 213 -8.44 6.38 37.75
N GLU A 214 -7.61 6.27 38.78
CA GLU A 214 -6.18 5.91 38.64
C GLU A 214 -6.02 4.52 38.04
N LYS A 215 -6.84 3.56 38.47
CA LYS A 215 -6.87 2.19 37.91
C LYS A 215 -7.27 2.18 36.42
N ALA A 216 -8.21 3.04 36.02
CA ALA A 216 -8.72 3.11 34.65
C ALA A 216 -7.79 3.86 33.68
N TYR A 217 -7.15 4.96 34.12
CA TYR A 217 -6.47 5.91 33.22
C TYR A 217 -4.98 6.14 33.51
N CYS A 218 -4.45 5.73 34.66
CA CYS A 218 -3.09 6.07 35.12
C CYS A 218 -2.24 4.87 35.55
N ASN A 219 -2.74 3.63 35.36
CA ASN A 219 -2.00 2.42 35.67
C ASN A 219 -1.26 1.88 34.42
N LYS A 220 -1.44 0.62 34.04
CA LYS A 220 -0.72 -0.02 32.92
C LYS A 220 -1.33 0.23 31.53
N ILE A 221 -2.47 0.93 31.49
CA ILE A 221 -3.17 1.39 30.29
C ILE A 221 -3.30 2.92 30.35
N GLY A 222 -3.12 3.58 29.21
CA GLY A 222 -3.44 4.98 28.96
C GLY A 222 -4.38 5.07 27.77
N VAL A 223 -5.46 5.85 27.87
CA VAL A 223 -6.55 5.88 26.90
C VAL A 223 -6.71 7.30 26.34
N GLU A 224 -6.41 7.52 25.07
CA GLU A 224 -6.72 8.79 24.39
C GLU A 224 -7.94 8.65 23.49
N PHE A 225 -9.01 9.36 23.86
CA PHE A 225 -10.30 9.28 23.18
C PHE A 225 -11.13 10.58 23.28
N MET A 226 -10.72 11.54 24.10
CA MET A 226 -11.48 12.76 24.37
C MET A 226 -11.44 13.81 23.26
N PHE A 227 -10.68 13.55 22.18
CA PHE A 227 -10.74 14.32 20.92
C PHE A 227 -11.86 13.82 19.99
N ILE A 228 -12.46 12.66 20.25
CA ILE A 228 -13.51 12.08 19.41
C ILE A 228 -14.80 12.89 19.57
N ASN A 229 -15.34 13.40 18.46
CA ASN A 229 -16.51 14.28 18.46
C ASN A 229 -17.84 13.58 18.86
N SER A 230 -17.90 12.25 18.80
CA SER A 230 -19.11 11.49 19.15
C SER A 230 -19.15 11.13 20.65
N LEU A 231 -20.11 11.71 21.37
CA LEU A 231 -20.37 11.39 22.78
C LEU A 231 -20.72 9.91 23.00
N GLU A 232 -21.38 9.26 22.03
CA GLU A 232 -21.68 7.83 22.08
C GLU A 232 -20.40 7.01 22.10
N GLN A 233 -19.47 7.29 21.17
CA GLN A 233 -18.17 6.63 21.09
C GLN A 233 -17.33 6.88 22.34
N CYS A 234 -17.32 8.11 22.86
CA CYS A 234 -16.64 8.41 24.12
C CYS A 234 -17.25 7.64 25.31
N ASN A 235 -18.57 7.50 25.38
CA ASN A 235 -19.24 6.74 26.44
C ASN A 235 -19.01 5.23 26.31
N TRP A 236 -18.99 4.70 25.08
CA TRP A 236 -18.65 3.30 24.80
C TRP A 236 -17.22 2.96 25.26
N ILE A 237 -16.26 3.86 25.05
CA ILE A 237 -14.89 3.72 25.54
C ILE A 237 -14.83 3.79 27.06
N ARG A 238 -15.47 4.81 27.68
CA ARG A 238 -15.58 4.93 29.14
C ARG A 238 -16.14 3.66 29.80
N GLU A 239 -17.24 3.11 29.28
CA GLU A 239 -17.86 1.87 29.76
C GLU A 239 -16.87 0.69 29.79
N ARG A 240 -15.90 0.64 28.85
CA ARG A 240 -14.94 -0.46 28.71
C ARG A 240 -13.63 -0.29 29.50
N PHE A 241 -13.35 0.89 30.05
CA PHE A 241 -12.15 1.14 30.87
C PHE A 241 -12.46 1.58 32.31
N GLU A 242 -13.55 2.30 32.56
CA GLU A 242 -13.95 2.77 33.89
C GLU A 242 -14.74 1.74 34.70
N THR A 243 -15.54 0.89 34.05
CA THR A 243 -16.43 -0.06 34.76
C THR A 243 -15.62 -1.00 35.66
N PRO A 244 -16.00 -1.19 36.94
CA PRO A 244 -15.30 -2.10 37.84
C PRO A 244 -15.15 -3.52 37.29
N ASN A 245 -13.98 -4.14 37.54
CA ASN A 245 -13.67 -5.55 37.27
C ASN A 245 -13.60 -5.97 35.78
N ILE A 246 -13.42 -5.03 34.83
CA ILE A 246 -13.31 -5.35 33.39
C ILE A 246 -12.09 -6.20 32.98
N MET A 247 -11.03 -6.25 33.79
CA MET A 247 -9.80 -7.04 33.58
C MET A 247 -9.78 -8.36 34.39
N ASN A 248 -10.94 -8.90 34.79
CA ASN A 248 -11.00 -10.16 35.53
C ASN A 248 -10.92 -11.36 34.58
N TYR A 249 -9.72 -11.95 34.43
CA TYR A 249 -9.47 -13.14 33.62
C TYR A 249 -9.67 -14.46 34.38
N SER A 250 -10.18 -15.48 33.70
CA SER A 250 -10.27 -16.85 34.20
C SER A 250 -8.90 -17.57 34.21
N ASN A 251 -8.81 -18.63 35.00
CA ASN A 251 -7.62 -19.50 35.10
C ASN A 251 -7.32 -20.27 33.79
N GLU A 252 -8.25 -20.28 32.82
CA GLU A 252 -8.04 -20.86 31.49
C GLU A 252 -7.48 -19.81 30.51
N GLU A 253 -8.03 -18.60 30.52
CA GLU A 253 -7.50 -17.46 29.75
C GLU A 253 -6.07 -17.12 30.20
N LYS A 254 -5.82 -17.06 31.50
CA LYS A 254 -4.48 -16.85 32.07
C LYS A 254 -3.46 -17.88 31.56
N ARG A 255 -3.82 -19.17 31.58
CA ARG A 255 -3.01 -20.27 31.02
C ARG A 255 -2.84 -20.16 29.49
N LEU A 256 -3.86 -19.72 28.77
CA LEU A 256 -3.82 -19.53 27.31
C LEU A 256 -2.89 -18.37 26.91
N ILE A 257 -2.87 -17.28 27.66
CA ILE A 257 -1.91 -16.17 27.51
C ILE A 257 -0.48 -16.70 27.73
N LEU A 258 -0.24 -17.40 28.84
CA LEU A 258 1.06 -18.02 29.16
C LEU A 258 1.53 -18.97 28.03
N ALA A 259 0.63 -19.81 27.51
CA ALA A 259 0.93 -20.74 26.43
C ALA A 259 1.17 -20.06 25.06
N ARG A 260 0.58 -18.89 24.79
CA ARG A 260 0.90 -18.07 23.62
C ARG A 260 2.27 -17.42 23.77
N LEU A 261 2.53 -16.80 24.92
CA LEU A 261 3.76 -16.09 25.23
C LEU A 261 4.99 -17.02 25.29
N THR A 262 4.81 -18.24 25.81
CA THR A 262 5.87 -19.27 25.83
C THR A 262 6.34 -19.65 24.42
N ARG A 263 5.42 -19.70 23.46
CA ARG A 263 5.78 -19.96 22.05
C ARG A 263 6.47 -18.77 21.39
N ALA A 264 6.10 -17.55 21.77
CA ALA A 264 6.70 -16.34 21.23
C ALA A 264 8.17 -16.22 21.67
N THR A 265 8.44 -16.19 22.98
CA THR A 265 9.81 -16.13 23.52
C THR A 265 10.63 -17.39 23.17
N GLY A 266 10.01 -18.58 23.21
CA GLY A 266 10.70 -19.83 22.86
C GLY A 266 11.15 -19.89 21.40
N PHE A 267 10.43 -19.23 20.48
CA PHE A 267 10.81 -19.19 19.07
C PHE A 267 12.04 -18.30 18.83
N GLU A 268 12.08 -17.11 19.45
CA GLU A 268 13.26 -16.23 19.37
C GLU A 268 14.49 -16.89 20.00
N ALA A 269 14.33 -17.52 21.17
CA ALA A 269 15.40 -18.25 21.84
C ALA A 269 15.93 -19.41 20.97
N PHE A 270 15.05 -20.13 20.26
CA PHE A 270 15.45 -21.18 19.33
C PHE A 270 16.22 -20.63 18.13
N LEU A 271 15.74 -19.56 17.49
CA LEU A 271 16.45 -18.92 16.38
C LEU A 271 17.82 -18.38 16.83
N ALA A 272 17.91 -17.75 18.01
CA ALA A 272 19.17 -17.27 18.58
C ALA A 272 20.17 -18.42 18.85
N LYS A 273 19.67 -19.58 19.32
CA LYS A 273 20.45 -20.80 19.60
C LYS A 273 20.97 -21.49 18.33
N LYS A 274 20.21 -21.46 17.23
CA LYS A 274 20.53 -22.18 15.97
C LYS A 274 21.25 -21.30 14.93
N PHE A 275 20.93 -20.01 14.89
CA PHE A 275 21.34 -19.08 13.83
C PHE A 275 21.90 -17.78 14.45
N SER A 276 22.89 -17.91 15.34
CA SER A 276 23.41 -16.79 16.13
C SER A 276 24.08 -15.66 15.32
N SER A 277 24.54 -15.95 14.11
CA SER A 277 25.12 -14.96 13.17
C SER A 277 24.10 -14.31 12.23
N GLU A 278 22.85 -14.78 12.22
CA GLU A 278 21.84 -14.38 11.25
C GLU A 278 20.97 -13.24 11.74
N LYS A 279 20.76 -12.24 10.87
CA LYS A 279 19.81 -11.15 11.11
C LYS A 279 18.39 -11.70 10.99
N ARG A 280 17.65 -11.67 12.10
CA ARG A 280 16.26 -12.17 12.19
C ARG A 280 15.24 -11.09 12.53
N PHE A 281 15.69 -9.95 13.06
CA PHE A 281 14.85 -8.85 13.56
C PHE A 281 13.85 -9.33 14.62
N GLY A 282 14.36 -10.05 15.61
CA GLY A 282 13.60 -10.79 16.62
C GLY A 282 12.73 -9.91 17.53
N LEU A 283 11.72 -10.53 18.12
CA LEU A 283 10.69 -9.87 18.90
C LEU A 283 11.10 -9.60 20.37
N GLU A 284 12.31 -9.95 20.80
CA GLU A 284 12.71 -9.88 22.22
C GLU A 284 12.56 -8.46 22.82
N GLY A 285 11.77 -8.34 23.89
CA GLY A 285 11.32 -7.08 24.48
C GLY A 285 9.93 -6.62 24.04
N CYS A 286 9.21 -7.43 23.25
CA CYS A 286 7.80 -7.22 22.88
C CYS A 286 7.07 -8.54 22.55
N GLU A 287 7.47 -9.68 23.15
CA GLU A 287 6.89 -11.00 22.81
C GLU A 287 5.37 -11.10 23.04
N ILE A 288 4.80 -10.19 23.84
CA ILE A 288 3.36 -10.03 24.05
C ILE A 288 2.58 -9.69 22.77
N MET A 289 3.24 -9.16 21.73
CA MET A 289 2.63 -8.87 20.43
C MET A 289 1.98 -10.12 19.79
N ILE A 290 2.53 -11.32 20.04
CA ILE A 290 1.98 -12.57 19.50
C ILE A 290 0.66 -12.97 20.20
N PRO A 291 0.56 -13.01 21.55
CA PRO A 291 -0.73 -13.01 22.23
C PRO A 291 -1.68 -11.89 21.78
N ALA A 292 -1.19 -10.66 21.64
CA ALA A 292 -1.98 -9.47 21.32
C ALA A 292 -2.68 -9.57 19.96
N MET A 293 -1.93 -9.85 18.88
CA MET A 293 -2.50 -10.09 17.55
C MET A 293 -3.54 -11.22 17.59
N LYS A 294 -3.26 -12.28 18.35
CA LYS A 294 -4.18 -13.42 18.44
C LYS A 294 -5.47 -13.09 19.18
N GLU A 295 -5.44 -12.21 20.18
CA GLU A 295 -6.68 -11.78 20.85
C GLU A 295 -7.55 -10.93 19.92
N VAL A 296 -6.95 -9.99 19.17
CA VAL A 296 -7.67 -9.24 18.12
C VAL A 296 -8.31 -10.19 17.11
N ILE A 297 -7.56 -11.20 16.65
CA ILE A 297 -8.05 -12.22 15.71
C ILE A 297 -9.19 -13.05 16.33
N ASP A 298 -9.04 -13.56 17.55
CA ASP A 298 -10.03 -14.44 18.19
C ASP A 298 -11.34 -13.69 18.51
N VAL A 299 -11.26 -12.44 18.96
CA VAL A 299 -12.42 -11.56 19.18
C VAL A 299 -13.12 -11.23 17.86
N SER A 300 -12.37 -10.80 16.85
CA SER A 300 -12.94 -10.47 15.53
C SER A 300 -13.58 -11.69 14.85
N THR A 301 -12.93 -12.86 14.93
CA THR A 301 -13.48 -14.13 14.42
C THR A 301 -14.80 -14.46 15.13
N ARG A 302 -14.86 -14.29 16.45
CA ARG A 302 -16.07 -14.50 17.26
C ARG A 302 -17.21 -13.56 16.81
N LEU A 303 -16.91 -12.28 16.59
CA LEU A 303 -17.87 -11.25 16.18
C LEU A 303 -18.36 -11.38 14.72
N GLY A 304 -17.59 -11.98 13.81
CA GLY A 304 -18.08 -12.26 12.45
C GLY A 304 -17.01 -12.41 11.35
N VAL A 305 -15.76 -12.02 11.63
CA VAL A 305 -14.70 -11.96 10.62
C VAL A 305 -14.27 -13.35 10.15
N GLU A 306 -14.24 -13.53 8.83
CA GLU A 306 -13.85 -14.72 8.08
C GLU A 306 -12.44 -14.58 7.46
N SER A 307 -11.96 -13.36 7.22
CA SER A 307 -10.68 -13.08 6.55
C SER A 307 -9.97 -11.86 7.15
N ILE A 308 -8.65 -11.96 7.36
CA ILE A 308 -7.82 -10.89 7.89
C ILE A 308 -6.57 -10.72 7.02
N ILE A 309 -6.39 -9.51 6.49
CA ILE A 309 -5.24 -9.11 5.69
C ILE A 309 -4.28 -8.30 6.56
N MET A 310 -2.99 -8.63 6.50
CA MET A 310 -1.96 -8.08 7.38
C MET A 310 -0.81 -7.43 6.60
N GLY A 311 -0.42 -6.23 7.03
CA GLY A 311 0.85 -5.59 6.69
C GLY A 311 1.73 -5.53 7.94
N MET A 312 3.03 -5.78 7.80
CA MET A 312 3.98 -5.60 8.91
C MET A 312 5.42 -5.41 8.46
N PRO A 313 6.25 -4.66 9.22
CA PRO A 313 7.69 -4.56 8.99
C PRO A 313 8.43 -5.85 9.39
N HIS A 314 9.76 -5.80 9.40
CA HIS A 314 10.64 -6.91 9.77
C HIS A 314 10.46 -7.41 11.22
N ARG A 315 10.12 -6.52 12.17
CA ARG A 315 10.21 -6.81 13.61
C ARG A 315 9.24 -7.93 14.02
N GLY A 316 9.80 -9.07 14.44
CA GLY A 316 9.04 -10.25 14.84
C GLY A 316 8.29 -10.97 13.71
N ARG A 317 8.50 -10.64 12.42
CA ARG A 317 7.73 -11.22 11.30
C ARG A 317 7.78 -12.74 11.25
N LEU A 318 8.96 -13.33 11.46
CA LEU A 318 9.13 -14.78 11.49
C LEU A 318 8.29 -15.43 12.60
N ASN A 319 8.15 -14.74 13.74
CA ASN A 319 7.33 -15.18 14.87
C ASN A 319 5.82 -15.05 14.56
N VAL A 320 5.38 -14.01 13.85
CA VAL A 320 4.00 -13.89 13.35
C VAL A 320 3.67 -15.02 12.38
N LEU A 321 4.56 -15.31 11.42
CA LEU A 321 4.40 -16.41 10.47
C LEU A 321 4.29 -17.78 11.18
N ALA A 322 5.18 -18.04 12.15
CA ALA A 322 5.20 -19.28 12.95
C ALA A 322 4.01 -19.42 13.93
N ASN A 323 3.65 -18.36 14.66
CA ASN A 323 2.77 -18.43 15.82
C ASN A 323 1.37 -17.84 15.65
N VAL A 324 1.20 -16.87 14.75
CA VAL A 324 -0.11 -16.31 14.38
C VAL A 324 -0.65 -17.02 13.14
N CYS A 325 0.08 -17.00 12.03
CA CYS A 325 -0.38 -17.60 10.76
C CYS A 325 -0.41 -19.13 10.86
N ARG A 326 0.65 -19.75 11.41
CA ARG A 326 0.95 -21.20 11.38
C ARG A 326 1.52 -21.70 10.05
N LYS A 327 2.39 -20.90 9.41
CA LYS A 327 3.29 -21.36 8.35
C LYS A 327 4.16 -22.52 8.90
N PRO A 328 4.39 -23.63 8.17
CA PRO A 328 5.19 -24.75 8.67
C PRO A 328 6.61 -24.32 9.05
N LEU A 329 7.10 -24.77 10.20
CA LEU A 329 8.38 -24.33 10.76
C LEU A 329 9.58 -24.76 9.90
N ASN A 330 9.54 -25.95 9.29
CA ASN A 330 10.56 -26.42 8.35
C ASN A 330 10.72 -25.44 7.16
N GLN A 331 9.60 -24.95 6.61
CA GLN A 331 9.63 -23.96 5.52
C GLN A 331 10.19 -22.60 5.95
N ILE A 332 10.08 -22.22 7.23
CA ILE A 332 10.74 -21.01 7.75
C ILE A 332 12.24 -21.26 7.94
N PHE A 333 12.63 -22.43 8.44
CA PHE A 333 14.03 -22.76 8.73
C PHE A 333 14.87 -22.99 7.47
N THR A 334 14.31 -23.47 6.36
CA THR A 334 15.04 -23.56 5.07
C THR A 334 15.48 -22.20 4.53
N GLN A 335 14.82 -21.10 4.91
CA GLN A 335 15.23 -19.73 4.57
C GLN A 335 16.49 -19.25 5.32
N PHE A 336 17.10 -20.11 6.14
CA PHE A 336 18.41 -19.93 6.77
C PHE A 336 19.48 -20.88 6.18
N ALA A 337 19.11 -21.81 5.29
CA ALA A 337 20.00 -22.83 4.75
C ALA A 337 20.61 -22.49 3.37
N GLY A 338 20.13 -21.44 2.70
CA GLY A 338 20.69 -20.97 1.42
C GLY A 338 20.46 -21.92 0.23
N LEU A 339 19.37 -22.68 0.25
CA LEU A 339 19.01 -23.65 -0.80
C LEU A 339 18.65 -22.97 -2.13
N GLU A 340 18.87 -23.66 -3.24
CA GLU A 340 18.43 -23.23 -4.57
C GLU A 340 16.89 -23.26 -4.70
N ALA A 341 16.34 -22.45 -5.61
CA ALA A 341 14.90 -22.39 -5.87
C ALA A 341 14.48 -23.41 -6.95
N ALA A 342 13.28 -23.96 -6.79
CA ALA A 342 12.65 -24.91 -7.73
C ALA A 342 11.47 -24.30 -8.52
N ASP A 343 11.36 -22.97 -8.55
CA ASP A 343 10.43 -22.18 -9.35
C ASP A 343 10.94 -20.75 -9.60
N ASP A 344 10.34 -20.06 -10.57
CA ASP A 344 10.85 -18.80 -11.10
C ASP A 344 10.78 -17.64 -10.10
N GLY A 345 11.86 -16.86 -10.05
CA GLY A 345 11.97 -15.63 -9.26
C GLY A 345 13.40 -15.35 -8.81
N SER A 346 13.67 -14.11 -8.42
CA SER A 346 14.88 -13.74 -7.66
C SER A 346 14.78 -14.11 -6.18
N GLY A 347 13.54 -14.30 -5.70
CA GLY A 347 13.24 -14.32 -4.28
C GLY A 347 13.43 -12.95 -3.61
N ASP A 348 13.31 -12.96 -2.29
CA ASP A 348 13.57 -11.83 -1.40
C ASP A 348 13.99 -12.35 -0.02
N VAL A 349 14.52 -11.49 0.84
CA VAL A 349 14.95 -11.89 2.19
C VAL A 349 13.77 -12.37 3.04
N LYS A 350 14.04 -13.38 3.89
CA LYS A 350 13.07 -14.11 4.73
C LYS A 350 12.06 -13.27 5.53
N TYR A 351 12.38 -12.02 5.84
CA TYR A 351 11.52 -11.08 6.57
C TYR A 351 10.75 -10.08 5.68
N HIS A 352 10.72 -10.29 4.36
CA HIS A 352 9.82 -9.63 3.39
C HIS A 352 8.73 -10.57 2.85
N LEU A 353 8.98 -11.89 2.85
CA LEU A 353 8.12 -12.90 2.24
C LEU A 353 6.68 -12.88 2.81
N GLY A 354 5.70 -13.05 1.92
CA GLY A 354 4.27 -13.08 2.25
C GLY A 354 3.78 -14.45 2.72
N THR A 355 2.50 -14.56 3.05
CA THR A 355 1.84 -15.86 3.24
C THR A 355 0.33 -15.76 3.08
N TYR A 356 -0.30 -16.86 2.68
CA TYR A 356 -1.74 -17.07 2.71
C TYR A 356 -2.02 -18.42 3.39
N ILE A 357 -2.96 -18.45 4.33
CA ILE A 357 -3.41 -19.69 4.97
C ILE A 357 -4.88 -19.63 5.36
N GLU A 358 -5.63 -20.67 5.00
CA GLU A 358 -7.00 -20.91 5.48
C GLU A 358 -6.96 -22.05 6.51
N ARG A 359 -7.50 -21.82 7.72
CA ARG A 359 -7.47 -22.82 8.80
C ARG A 359 -8.59 -22.62 9.82
N LEU A 360 -8.95 -23.70 10.52
CA LEU A 360 -9.80 -23.63 11.70
C LEU A 360 -9.13 -22.82 12.82
N ASN A 361 -9.82 -21.80 13.34
CA ASN A 361 -9.45 -21.18 14.61
C ASN A 361 -9.99 -22.03 15.77
N ARG A 362 -9.11 -22.73 16.49
CA ARG A 362 -9.49 -23.64 17.59
C ARG A 362 -10.03 -22.94 18.86
N VAL A 363 -10.02 -21.61 18.92
CA VAL A 363 -10.62 -20.86 20.04
C VAL A 363 -12.10 -20.58 19.78
N THR A 364 -12.46 -20.30 18.53
CA THR A 364 -13.83 -19.94 18.12
C THR A 364 -14.55 -21.05 17.35
N ASN A 365 -13.83 -22.10 16.96
CA ASN A 365 -14.26 -23.17 16.05
C ASN A 365 -14.86 -22.69 14.71
N LYS A 366 -14.48 -21.50 14.25
CA LYS A 366 -14.75 -21.00 12.89
C LYS A 366 -13.51 -21.12 12.01
N ASN A 367 -13.69 -21.32 10.70
CA ASN A 367 -12.60 -21.16 9.74
C ASN A 367 -12.23 -19.68 9.60
N ILE A 368 -10.94 -19.41 9.39
CA ILE A 368 -10.42 -18.07 9.13
C ILE A 368 -9.33 -18.13 8.05
N ARG A 369 -9.31 -17.11 7.19
CA ARG A 369 -8.21 -16.83 6.26
C ARG A 369 -7.30 -15.75 6.84
N LEU A 370 -6.00 -16.01 6.78
CA LEU A 370 -4.97 -15.08 7.20
C LEU A 370 -4.02 -14.87 6.02
N ALA A 371 -3.86 -13.63 5.59
CA ALA A 371 -2.87 -13.25 4.59
C ALA A 371 -1.91 -12.21 5.16
N VAL A 372 -0.60 -12.43 5.06
CA VAL A 372 0.42 -11.40 5.31
C VAL A 372 0.97 -10.98 3.96
N VAL A 373 0.83 -9.70 3.60
CA VAL A 373 1.26 -9.16 2.30
C VAL A 373 2.80 -9.12 2.23
N ALA A 374 3.37 -9.48 1.08
CA ALA A 374 4.80 -9.36 0.84
C ALA A 374 5.20 -7.87 0.68
N ASN A 375 6.32 -7.45 1.28
CA ASN A 375 6.69 -6.04 1.33
C ASN A 375 8.21 -5.80 1.30
N PRO A 376 8.66 -4.66 0.75
CA PRO A 376 10.07 -4.28 0.79
C PRO A 376 10.48 -3.81 2.20
N SER A 377 11.77 -3.47 2.35
CA SER A 377 12.29 -2.79 3.56
C SER A 377 11.85 -1.32 3.70
N HIS A 378 11.13 -0.77 2.71
CA HIS A 378 10.58 0.58 2.79
C HIS A 378 9.37 0.53 3.72
N LEU A 379 9.54 1.04 4.94
CA LEU A 379 8.58 0.91 6.03
C LEU A 379 7.26 1.63 5.70
N GLU A 380 6.15 1.08 6.19
CA GLU A 380 4.77 1.57 6.03
C GLU A 380 4.26 1.65 4.55
N ALA A 381 5.14 1.49 3.55
CA ALA A 381 4.78 1.47 2.12
C ALA A 381 3.90 0.26 1.70
N VAL A 382 3.67 -0.70 2.60
CA VAL A 382 2.74 -1.84 2.40
C VAL A 382 1.30 -1.52 2.83
N ASP A 383 1.11 -0.51 3.68
CA ASP A 383 -0.16 -0.19 4.30
C ASP A 383 -1.29 0.05 3.28
N PRO A 384 -1.11 0.87 2.22
CA PRO A 384 -2.17 1.06 1.23
C PRO A 384 -2.45 -0.20 0.39
N ILE A 385 -1.45 -1.06 0.13
CA ILE A 385 -1.64 -2.35 -0.57
C ILE A 385 -2.57 -3.26 0.25
N VAL A 386 -2.38 -3.29 1.58
CA VAL A 386 -3.23 -4.06 2.49
C VAL A 386 -4.65 -3.51 2.51
N GLN A 387 -4.85 -2.19 2.51
CA GLN A 387 -6.20 -1.62 2.41
C GLN A 387 -6.85 -1.96 1.07
N GLY A 388 -6.16 -1.73 -0.04
CA GLY A 388 -6.69 -2.04 -1.38
C GLY A 388 -7.10 -3.50 -1.56
N LYS A 389 -6.28 -4.42 -1.04
CA LYS A 389 -6.58 -5.86 -1.00
C LYS A 389 -7.77 -6.18 -0.07
N THR A 390 -7.85 -5.54 1.09
CA THR A 390 -8.96 -5.68 2.04
C THR A 390 -10.27 -5.23 1.39
N ARG A 391 -10.30 -4.07 0.73
CA ARG A 391 -11.45 -3.54 -0.01
C ARG A 391 -11.87 -4.46 -1.15
N ALA A 392 -10.91 -5.00 -1.91
CA ALA A 392 -11.21 -5.93 -2.99
C ALA A 392 -11.80 -7.25 -2.47
N GLU A 393 -11.27 -7.82 -1.38
CA GLU A 393 -11.83 -9.05 -0.82
C GLU A 393 -13.20 -8.79 -0.14
N GLN A 394 -13.44 -7.60 0.43
CA GLN A 394 -14.78 -7.18 0.85
C GLN A 394 -15.75 -7.18 -0.35
N PHE A 395 -15.38 -6.51 -1.44
CA PHE A 395 -16.18 -6.41 -2.66
C PHE A 395 -16.52 -7.79 -3.25
N TYR A 396 -15.53 -8.64 -3.51
CA TYR A 396 -15.77 -9.96 -4.14
C TYR A 396 -16.48 -10.98 -3.23
N ARG A 397 -16.59 -10.71 -1.92
CA ARG A 397 -17.42 -11.49 -0.98
C ARG A 397 -18.82 -10.91 -0.73
N GLY A 398 -19.14 -9.75 -1.30
CA GLY A 398 -20.37 -9.01 -0.99
C GLY A 398 -20.42 -8.44 0.44
N ASP A 399 -19.26 -8.23 1.08
CA ASP A 399 -19.13 -7.70 2.43
C ASP A 399 -19.13 -6.16 2.44
N GLY A 400 -20.18 -5.55 1.87
CA GLY A 400 -20.35 -4.09 1.78
C GLY A 400 -20.57 -3.37 3.11
N GLU A 401 -20.60 -4.10 4.22
CA GLU A 401 -20.60 -3.59 5.60
C GLU A 401 -19.26 -3.86 6.32
N GLY A 402 -18.30 -4.51 5.65
CA GLY A 402 -16.98 -4.85 6.18
C GLY A 402 -16.99 -5.74 7.42
N LYS A 403 -18.00 -6.59 7.62
CA LYS A 403 -18.19 -7.44 8.81
C LYS A 403 -17.46 -8.78 8.74
N LYS A 404 -17.10 -9.23 7.53
CA LYS A 404 -16.42 -10.51 7.26
C LYS A 404 -14.94 -10.36 6.97
N VAL A 405 -14.50 -9.21 6.47
CA VAL A 405 -13.10 -8.97 6.07
C VAL A 405 -12.58 -7.69 6.75
N MET A 406 -11.38 -7.76 7.30
CA MET A 406 -10.71 -6.63 7.93
C MET A 406 -9.20 -6.61 7.65
N SER A 407 -8.60 -5.44 7.88
CA SER A 407 -7.16 -5.22 7.91
C SER A 407 -6.62 -5.16 9.35
N ILE A 408 -5.41 -5.67 9.55
CA ILE A 408 -4.57 -5.39 10.71
C ILE A 408 -3.22 -4.87 10.18
N LEU A 409 -2.77 -3.72 10.65
CA LEU A 409 -1.47 -3.17 10.28
C LEU A 409 -0.55 -3.13 11.51
N LEU A 410 0.71 -3.53 11.34
CA LEU A 410 1.74 -3.46 12.36
C LEU A 410 2.79 -2.45 11.94
N HIS A 411 3.26 -1.62 12.86
CA HIS A 411 4.16 -0.51 12.59
C HIS A 411 5.32 -0.44 13.58
N GLY A 412 6.42 0.24 13.21
CA GLY A 412 7.47 0.64 14.16
C GLY A 412 7.26 2.09 14.63
N ASP A 413 7.54 2.41 15.90
CA ASP A 413 7.26 3.75 16.47
C ASP A 413 7.82 4.91 15.66
N ALA A 414 9.11 4.89 15.32
CA ALA A 414 9.77 5.95 14.54
C ALA A 414 9.34 6.01 13.06
N ALA A 415 8.69 4.96 12.53
CA ALA A 415 8.24 4.92 11.15
C ALA A 415 6.76 5.35 11.03
N PHE A 416 5.91 4.93 11.97
CA PHE A 416 4.50 5.31 12.06
C PHE A 416 4.28 6.83 12.13
N CYS A 417 5.14 7.54 12.88
CA CYS A 417 5.13 9.01 12.95
C CYS A 417 5.97 9.72 11.88
N GLY A 418 6.80 8.97 11.11
CA GLY A 418 7.81 9.53 10.22
C GLY A 418 7.56 9.33 8.72
N GLN A 419 6.66 8.43 8.32
CA GLN A 419 6.35 8.14 6.91
C GLN A 419 4.99 8.73 6.51
N GLY A 420 4.99 9.64 5.52
CA GLY A 420 3.77 10.32 5.05
C GLY A 420 2.68 9.38 4.52
N VAL A 421 3.05 8.20 4.01
CA VAL A 421 2.11 7.19 3.53
C VAL A 421 1.20 6.63 4.63
N VAL A 422 1.58 6.72 5.91
CA VAL A 422 0.71 6.37 7.06
C VAL A 422 -0.46 7.34 7.14
N TYR A 423 -0.18 8.65 7.06
CA TYR A 423 -1.21 9.69 7.01
C TYR A 423 -2.09 9.53 5.77
N GLU A 424 -1.50 9.34 4.59
CA GLU A 424 -2.26 9.14 3.35
C GLU A 424 -3.18 7.92 3.44
N THR A 425 -2.71 6.80 4.00
CA THR A 425 -3.50 5.57 4.12
C THR A 425 -4.62 5.71 5.15
N MET A 426 -4.34 6.32 6.31
CA MET A 426 -5.39 6.62 7.31
C MET A 426 -6.45 7.56 6.74
N HIS A 427 -6.06 8.57 5.94
CA HIS A 427 -6.98 9.51 5.32
C HIS A 427 -7.99 8.82 4.37
N LEU A 428 -7.70 7.63 3.84
CA LEU A 428 -8.63 6.84 3.03
C LEU A 428 -9.73 6.12 3.85
N SER A 429 -9.56 5.97 5.17
CA SER A 429 -10.34 5.06 6.04
C SER A 429 -11.87 5.27 6.01
N ASP A 430 -12.33 6.52 5.89
CA ASP A 430 -13.76 6.90 5.84
C ASP A 430 -14.25 7.22 4.41
N LEU A 431 -13.40 7.18 3.38
CA LEU A 431 -13.79 7.58 2.02
C LEU A 431 -14.63 6.49 1.32
N PRO A 432 -15.79 6.80 0.69
CA PRO A 432 -16.79 5.80 0.28
C PRO A 432 -16.27 4.63 -0.58
N ASP A 433 -15.35 4.89 -1.51
CA ASP A 433 -14.82 3.90 -2.46
C ASP A 433 -13.45 3.31 -2.07
N TYR A 434 -12.90 3.73 -0.92
CA TYR A 434 -11.63 3.26 -0.36
C TYR A 434 -11.77 2.66 1.05
N THR A 435 -12.85 2.93 1.78
CA THR A 435 -13.04 2.48 3.16
C THR A 435 -13.01 0.96 3.31
N CYS A 436 -12.18 0.49 4.24
CA CYS A 436 -12.11 -0.90 4.67
C CYS A 436 -12.97 -1.18 5.92
N HIS A 437 -13.84 -0.24 6.30
CA HIS A 437 -14.68 -0.31 7.50
C HIS A 437 -13.86 -0.54 8.78
N GLY A 438 -12.75 0.19 8.91
CA GLY A 438 -11.87 0.22 10.08
C GLY A 438 -10.74 -0.81 10.09
N THR A 439 -9.55 -0.35 10.45
CA THR A 439 -8.31 -1.13 10.62
C THR A 439 -7.89 -1.18 12.09
N VAL A 440 -7.37 -2.32 12.54
CA VAL A 440 -6.68 -2.37 13.84
C VAL A 440 -5.18 -2.18 13.61
N HIS A 441 -4.65 -1.06 14.09
CA HIS A 441 -3.23 -0.73 14.04
C HIS A 441 -2.54 -1.18 15.33
N ILE A 442 -1.35 -1.78 15.22
CA ILE A 442 -0.54 -2.24 16.35
C ILE A 442 0.88 -1.67 16.19
N VAL A 443 1.22 -0.67 16.99
CA VAL A 443 2.55 -0.06 16.98
C VAL A 443 3.45 -0.79 17.96
N VAL A 444 4.56 -1.35 17.46
CA VAL A 444 5.60 -2.02 18.26
C VAL A 444 6.55 -0.94 18.80
N ASN A 445 6.06 -0.18 19.77
CA ASN A 445 6.73 0.99 20.32
C ASN A 445 7.84 0.60 21.28
N ASN A 446 8.95 0.20 20.67
CA ASN A 446 10.16 -0.25 21.34
C ASN A 446 11.06 0.92 21.78
N GLN A 447 10.57 2.16 21.62
CA GLN A 447 11.16 3.42 22.06
C GLN A 447 12.52 3.75 21.40
N ILE A 448 12.78 3.25 20.17
CA ILE A 448 14.04 3.51 19.44
C ILE A 448 13.93 3.19 17.93
N GLY A 449 14.15 4.19 17.08
CA GLY A 449 14.24 4.06 15.62
C GLY A 449 15.69 3.83 15.15
N PHE A 450 16.09 2.58 14.90
CA PHE A 450 17.49 2.19 14.67
C PHE A 450 18.38 2.56 15.88
N THR A 451 18.97 3.75 15.88
CA THR A 451 19.77 4.40 16.96
C THR A 451 19.25 5.80 17.31
N THR A 452 18.02 6.14 16.91
CA THR A 452 17.40 7.45 17.09
C THR A 452 16.38 7.38 18.23
N ASP A 453 16.61 8.18 19.27
CA ASP A 453 15.69 8.30 20.41
C ASP A 453 14.37 8.99 20.00
N PRO A 454 13.24 8.70 20.70
CA PRO A 454 11.92 9.29 20.44
C PRO A 454 11.89 10.82 20.32
N ARG A 455 12.72 11.52 21.11
CA ARG A 455 12.91 12.98 21.09
C ARG A 455 13.51 13.55 19.79
N HIS A 456 13.93 12.67 18.88
CA HIS A 456 14.56 13.01 17.60
C HIS A 456 13.83 12.35 16.41
N SER A 457 12.81 11.51 16.64
CA SER A 457 12.01 10.89 15.57
C SER A 457 10.63 11.53 15.35
N ARG A 458 10.15 12.38 16.28
CA ARG A 458 8.86 13.07 16.17
C ARG A 458 8.84 14.42 16.89
N SER A 459 7.80 15.20 16.65
CA SER A 459 7.55 16.52 17.27
C SER A 459 6.31 16.52 18.18
N SER A 460 5.94 15.37 18.75
CA SER A 460 4.75 15.18 19.57
C SER A 460 4.98 14.11 20.66
N PRO A 461 4.15 14.04 21.73
CA PRO A 461 4.39 13.11 22.84
C PRO A 461 4.41 11.64 22.42
N TYR A 462 3.50 11.21 21.53
CA TYR A 462 3.34 9.82 21.14
C TYR A 462 3.63 9.59 19.66
N CYS A 463 4.15 8.42 19.29
CA CYS A 463 4.30 8.03 17.88
C CYS A 463 2.94 7.87 17.17
N THR A 464 1.87 7.70 17.92
CA THR A 464 0.51 7.45 17.44
C THR A 464 -0.30 8.72 17.11
N ASP A 465 0.26 9.91 17.33
CA ASP A 465 -0.47 11.18 17.20
C ASP A 465 -1.03 11.43 15.78
N VAL A 466 -0.46 10.80 14.75
CA VAL A 466 -0.98 10.79 13.37
C VAL A 466 -2.44 10.30 13.28
N ALA A 467 -2.83 9.35 14.13
CA ALA A 467 -4.16 8.72 14.11
C ALA A 467 -5.28 9.65 14.60
N ARG A 468 -4.93 10.74 15.31
CA ARG A 468 -5.90 11.78 15.72
C ARG A 468 -6.59 12.42 14.51
N VAL A 469 -5.94 12.43 13.34
CA VAL A 469 -6.44 13.09 12.13
C VAL A 469 -7.73 12.47 11.57
N VAL A 470 -8.01 11.20 11.90
CA VAL A 470 -9.27 10.50 11.56
C VAL A 470 -10.14 10.20 12.79
N ASN A 471 -9.79 10.76 13.95
CA ASN A 471 -10.43 10.51 15.24
C ASN A 471 -10.43 9.02 15.66
N ALA A 472 -9.40 8.25 15.27
CA ALA A 472 -9.22 6.90 15.78
C ALA A 472 -8.79 6.94 17.26
N PRO A 473 -9.42 6.17 18.17
CA PRO A 473 -8.97 6.09 19.56
C PRO A 473 -7.61 5.41 19.65
N ILE A 474 -6.82 5.83 20.63
CA ILE A 474 -5.46 5.34 20.87
C ILE A 474 -5.41 4.72 22.27
N PHE A 475 -4.96 3.47 22.34
CA PHE A 475 -4.82 2.72 23.57
C PHE A 475 -3.34 2.37 23.79
N HIS A 476 -2.69 3.11 24.68
CA HIS A 476 -1.32 2.84 25.11
C HIS A 476 -1.32 1.79 26.21
N VAL A 477 -0.42 0.81 26.12
CA VAL A 477 -0.35 -0.27 27.10
C VAL A 477 1.09 -0.73 27.34
N ASN A 478 1.40 -1.01 28.60
CA ASN A 478 2.69 -1.51 29.01
C ASN A 478 2.86 -2.98 28.59
N SER A 479 3.87 -3.27 27.77
CA SER A 479 4.09 -4.61 27.19
C SER A 479 4.49 -5.69 28.20
N ASP A 480 4.91 -5.32 29.41
CA ASP A 480 5.21 -6.25 30.51
C ASP A 480 3.97 -6.58 31.38
N ASP A 481 2.77 -6.09 31.02
CA ASP A 481 1.48 -6.50 31.62
C ASP A 481 0.59 -7.23 30.59
N PRO A 482 0.63 -8.57 30.51
CA PRO A 482 -0.12 -9.33 29.52
C PRO A 482 -1.64 -9.20 29.62
N GLU A 483 -2.20 -9.04 30.83
CA GLU A 483 -3.65 -8.98 31.04
C GLU A 483 -4.20 -7.61 30.62
N ALA A 484 -3.46 -6.52 30.88
CA ALA A 484 -3.76 -5.21 30.32
C ALA A 484 -3.72 -5.20 28.78
N VAL A 485 -2.73 -5.85 28.17
CA VAL A 485 -2.63 -5.93 26.69
C VAL A 485 -3.79 -6.74 26.10
N MET A 486 -4.20 -7.87 26.71
CA MET A 486 -5.35 -8.62 26.19
C MET A 486 -6.65 -7.81 26.27
N HIS A 487 -6.85 -7.02 27.32
CA HIS A 487 -8.03 -6.17 27.45
C HIS A 487 -8.07 -5.08 26.38
N VAL A 488 -6.95 -4.40 26.15
CA VAL A 488 -6.83 -3.41 25.07
C VAL A 488 -7.08 -4.02 23.68
N CYS A 489 -6.50 -5.19 23.39
CA CYS A 489 -6.73 -5.89 22.12
C CYS A 489 -8.20 -6.28 21.91
N LYS A 490 -8.87 -6.76 22.96
CA LYS A 490 -10.29 -7.07 22.94
C LYS A 490 -11.14 -5.82 22.66
N VAL A 491 -10.88 -4.72 23.39
CA VAL A 491 -11.63 -3.46 23.20
C VAL A 491 -11.37 -2.86 21.81
N ALA A 492 -10.17 -2.97 21.24
CA ALA A 492 -9.88 -2.54 19.87
C ALA A 492 -10.66 -3.35 18.82
N ALA A 493 -10.70 -4.69 18.97
CA ALA A 493 -11.49 -5.54 18.08
C ALA A 493 -13.00 -5.29 18.20
N GLU A 494 -13.52 -5.10 19.43
CA GLU A 494 -14.90 -4.70 19.68
C GLU A 494 -15.22 -3.31 19.11
N TRP A 495 -14.29 -2.34 19.16
CA TRP A 495 -14.46 -1.00 18.59
C TRP A 495 -14.60 -1.06 17.08
N ARG A 496 -13.65 -1.72 16.40
CA ARG A 496 -13.67 -1.87 14.93
C ARG A 496 -14.94 -2.56 14.47
N ALA A 497 -15.41 -3.58 15.20
CA ALA A 497 -16.65 -4.29 14.90
C ALA A 497 -17.94 -3.52 15.24
N THR A 498 -17.89 -2.53 16.14
CA THR A 498 -19.05 -1.71 16.52
C THR A 498 -19.21 -0.48 15.62
N PHE A 499 -18.11 0.25 15.40
CA PHE A 499 -18.13 1.57 14.75
C PHE A 499 -17.53 1.59 13.33
N HIS A 500 -16.99 0.46 12.85
CA HIS A 500 -16.40 0.36 11.50
C HIS A 500 -15.29 1.39 11.24
N LYS A 501 -14.50 1.70 12.27
CA LYS A 501 -13.46 2.73 12.28
C LYS A 501 -12.11 2.21 12.76
N ASP A 502 -11.06 2.91 12.35
CA ASP A 502 -9.69 2.64 12.75
C ASP A 502 -9.51 2.78 14.27
N VAL A 503 -8.53 2.07 14.82
CA VAL A 503 -8.12 2.09 16.23
C VAL A 503 -6.65 1.72 16.34
N VAL A 504 -5.93 2.36 17.27
CA VAL A 504 -4.49 2.15 17.46
C VAL A 504 -4.18 1.57 18.83
N ILE A 505 -3.41 0.49 18.84
CA ILE A 505 -2.80 -0.11 20.01
C ILE A 505 -1.33 0.27 20.03
N ASP A 506 -0.90 1.03 21.03
CA ASP A 506 0.50 1.39 21.26
C ASP A 506 1.10 0.43 22.29
N LEU A 507 1.82 -0.59 21.81
CA LEU A 507 2.53 -1.57 22.64
C LEU A 507 3.84 -0.97 23.12
N VAL A 508 3.80 -0.24 24.24
CA VAL A 508 4.98 0.42 24.83
C VAL A 508 5.90 -0.66 25.40
N SER A 509 7.05 -0.84 24.77
CA SER A 509 7.93 -2.00 24.90
C SER A 509 9.40 -1.57 24.88
N TYR A 510 10.32 -2.53 24.74
CA TYR A 510 11.74 -2.26 24.45
C TYR A 510 12.28 -3.19 23.36
N ARG A 511 13.58 -3.07 23.06
CA ARG A 511 14.31 -3.97 22.15
C ARG A 511 15.49 -4.57 22.91
N ARG A 512 15.54 -5.90 23.05
CA ARG A 512 16.58 -6.57 23.85
C ARG A 512 17.98 -6.42 23.26
N ASN A 513 18.07 -6.53 21.93
CA ASN A 513 19.30 -6.53 21.14
C ASN A 513 19.51 -5.17 20.44
N GLY A 514 20.55 -5.03 19.60
CA GLY A 514 20.68 -3.93 18.64
C GLY A 514 19.53 -3.86 17.64
N HIS A 515 19.60 -2.97 16.65
CA HIS A 515 18.57 -2.90 15.60
C HIS A 515 18.46 -4.21 14.81
N ASN A 516 19.59 -4.90 14.68
CA ASN A 516 19.71 -6.30 14.30
C ASN A 516 20.67 -6.99 15.29
N GLU A 517 20.78 -8.31 15.26
CA GLU A 517 21.35 -9.06 16.40
C GLU A 517 22.88 -9.06 16.48
N ILE A 518 23.57 -8.45 15.51
CA ILE A 518 25.03 -8.21 15.51
C ILE A 518 25.41 -6.74 15.75
N ASP A 519 24.44 -5.88 16.07
CA ASP A 519 24.61 -4.45 16.35
C ASP A 519 24.73 -4.20 17.88
N GLU A 520 25.64 -3.30 18.30
CA GLU A 520 25.86 -2.95 19.73
C GLU A 520 25.29 -1.56 20.04
N PRO A 521 24.04 -1.50 20.54
CA PRO A 521 23.33 -0.24 20.75
C PRO A 521 23.85 0.56 21.96
N MET A 522 24.74 0.03 22.79
CA MET A 522 25.39 0.81 23.85
C MET A 522 26.33 1.90 23.32
N PHE A 523 26.68 1.91 22.03
CA PHE A 523 27.41 3.02 21.42
C PHE A 523 26.59 4.32 21.35
N THR A 524 25.26 4.24 21.33
CA THR A 524 24.34 5.38 21.15
C THR A 524 23.31 5.51 22.27
N GLN A 525 22.75 4.40 22.79
CA GLN A 525 21.77 4.41 23.88
C GLN A 525 22.25 3.65 25.15
N PRO A 526 23.43 3.99 25.74
CA PRO A 526 24.02 3.24 26.86
C PRO A 526 23.20 3.26 28.15
N LEU A 527 22.34 4.25 28.40
CA LEU A 527 21.49 4.30 29.60
C LEU A 527 20.24 3.44 29.45
N MET A 528 19.57 3.51 28.30
CA MET A 528 18.47 2.62 27.93
C MET A 528 18.91 1.16 28.01
N TYR A 529 20.04 0.81 27.40
CA TYR A 529 20.48 -0.58 27.35
C TYR A 529 21.03 -1.12 28.68
N LYS A 530 21.47 -0.27 29.61
CA LYS A 530 21.67 -0.66 31.02
C LYS A 530 20.36 -1.07 31.69
N LYS A 531 19.25 -0.35 31.45
CA LYS A 531 17.91 -0.75 31.93
C LYS A 531 17.44 -2.04 31.24
N VAL A 532 17.50 -2.12 29.91
CA VAL A 532 17.13 -3.32 29.12
C VAL A 532 17.86 -4.59 29.61
N ARG A 533 19.18 -4.51 29.89
CA ARG A 533 19.96 -5.64 30.41
C ARG A 533 19.57 -6.06 31.84
N SER A 534 18.81 -5.25 32.58
CA SER A 534 18.32 -5.56 33.94
C SER A 534 16.87 -6.08 34.02
N ILE A 535 16.07 -5.93 32.95
CA ILE A 535 14.65 -6.32 32.94
C ILE A 535 14.49 -7.83 32.68
N LYS A 536 13.69 -8.52 33.52
CA LYS A 536 13.30 -9.92 33.31
C LYS A 536 12.45 -10.08 32.04
N PRO A 537 12.52 -11.18 31.28
CA PRO A 537 11.60 -11.42 30.17
C PRO A 537 10.14 -11.42 30.63
N VAL A 538 9.23 -10.85 29.82
CA VAL A 538 7.79 -10.80 30.11
C VAL A 538 7.17 -12.17 30.41
N LEU A 539 7.67 -13.23 29.75
CA LEU A 539 7.27 -14.61 30.03
C LEU A 539 7.54 -15.03 31.48
N ASP A 540 8.69 -14.63 32.04
CA ASP A 540 9.06 -14.97 33.40
C ASP A 540 8.41 -14.02 34.42
N ILE A 541 8.11 -12.76 34.05
CA ILE A 541 7.26 -11.87 34.86
C ILE A 541 5.88 -12.53 35.07
N TYR A 542 5.22 -12.89 33.96
CA TYR A 542 3.87 -13.44 33.99
C TYR A 542 3.80 -14.85 34.58
N ALA A 543 4.79 -15.71 34.31
CA ALA A 543 4.86 -17.03 34.95
C ALA A 543 4.98 -16.92 36.49
N ASN A 544 5.78 -15.99 37.01
CA ASN A 544 5.89 -15.77 38.45
C ASN A 544 4.58 -15.22 39.06
N GLN A 545 3.88 -14.33 38.35
CA GLN A 545 2.55 -13.87 38.75
C GLN A 545 1.58 -15.06 38.87
N LEU A 546 1.41 -15.86 37.82
CA LEU A 546 0.48 -16.99 37.82
C LEU A 546 0.83 -18.09 38.83
N ILE A 547 2.11 -18.26 39.18
CA ILE A 547 2.52 -19.12 40.30
C ILE A 547 2.09 -18.52 41.64
N SER A 548 2.27 -17.21 41.85
CA SER A 548 1.85 -16.54 43.08
C SER A 548 0.32 -16.48 43.28
N GLU A 549 -0.44 -16.48 42.17
CA GLU A 549 -1.90 -16.58 42.16
C GLU A 549 -2.41 -18.04 42.33
N GLY A 550 -1.52 -19.04 42.33
CA GLY A 550 -1.88 -20.47 42.38
C GLY A 550 -2.53 -20.99 41.08
N VAL A 551 -2.37 -20.27 39.97
CA VAL A 551 -2.98 -20.60 38.67
C VAL A 551 -2.15 -21.64 37.91
N VAL A 552 -0.83 -21.70 38.11
CA VAL A 552 0.05 -22.76 37.56
C VAL A 552 1.18 -23.14 38.53
N THR A 553 1.79 -24.31 38.35
CA THR A 553 3.05 -24.67 39.04
C THR A 553 4.30 -24.38 38.20
N ALA A 554 5.48 -24.38 38.84
CA ALA A 554 6.75 -24.21 38.14
C ALA A 554 7.04 -25.37 37.14
N GLU A 555 6.60 -26.58 37.48
CA GLU A 555 6.70 -27.78 36.64
C GLU A 555 5.79 -27.68 35.42
N GLU A 556 4.58 -27.12 35.57
CA GLU A 556 3.70 -26.84 34.43
C GLU A 556 4.33 -25.81 33.49
N VAL A 557 4.84 -24.69 34.01
CA VAL A 557 5.54 -23.66 33.22
C VAL A 557 6.71 -24.26 32.45
N LYS A 558 7.55 -25.07 33.13
CA LYS A 558 8.65 -25.79 32.47
C LYS A 558 8.13 -26.73 31.39
N SER A 559 7.11 -27.53 31.69
CA SER A 559 6.53 -28.48 30.73
C SER A 559 6.02 -27.81 29.45
N VAL A 560 5.47 -26.60 29.54
CA VAL A 560 5.04 -25.83 28.36
C VAL A 560 6.23 -25.28 27.57
N LYS A 561 7.32 -24.85 28.22
CA LYS A 561 8.59 -24.47 27.57
C LYS A 561 9.21 -25.67 26.83
N ASP A 562 9.46 -26.77 27.53
CA ASP A 562 10.07 -28.00 26.99
C ASP A 562 9.30 -28.56 25.78
N LYS A 563 7.96 -28.57 25.84
CA LYS A 563 7.09 -29.03 24.75
C LYS A 563 7.23 -28.20 23.46
N TYR A 564 7.55 -26.92 23.55
CA TYR A 564 7.70 -26.07 22.36
C TYR A 564 9.11 -26.14 21.78
N GLU A 565 10.16 -26.22 22.61
CA GLU A 565 11.52 -26.47 22.12
C GLU A 565 11.59 -27.79 21.33
N LYS A 566 10.92 -28.85 21.81
CA LYS A 566 10.80 -30.12 21.07
C LYS A 566 10.19 -29.94 19.67
N ILE A 567 9.10 -29.16 19.54
CA ILE A 567 8.45 -28.90 18.25
C ILE A 567 9.41 -28.16 17.28
N CYS A 568 10.24 -27.26 17.80
CA CYS A 568 11.23 -26.56 16.99
C CYS A 568 12.41 -27.46 16.58
N GLU A 569 12.92 -28.32 17.47
CA GLU A 569 13.96 -29.31 17.12
C GLU A 569 13.45 -30.32 16.08
N GLU A 570 12.22 -30.85 16.23
CA GLU A 570 11.60 -31.79 15.26
C GLU A 570 11.44 -31.15 13.87
N ALA A 571 11.00 -29.89 13.80
CA ALA A 571 10.88 -29.18 12.52
C ALA A 571 12.22 -28.74 11.93
N MET A 572 13.26 -28.55 12.77
CA MET A 572 14.62 -28.31 12.30
C MET A 572 15.25 -29.56 11.68
N GLU A 573 14.94 -30.76 12.19
CA GLU A 573 15.37 -32.01 11.56
C GLU A 573 14.70 -32.19 10.18
N GLN A 574 13.40 -31.88 10.08
CA GLN A 574 12.69 -31.87 8.80
C GLN A 574 13.33 -30.87 7.80
N ALA A 575 13.68 -29.67 8.25
CA ALA A 575 14.30 -28.64 7.41
C ALA A 575 15.65 -29.07 6.78
N LYS A 576 16.41 -29.96 7.43
CA LYS A 576 17.66 -30.51 6.87
C LYS A 576 17.44 -31.49 5.71
N SER A 577 16.24 -32.05 5.58
CA SER A 577 15.90 -33.01 4.51
C SER A 577 15.39 -32.33 3.23
N GLU A 578 15.05 -31.04 3.31
CA GLU A 578 14.65 -30.21 2.18
C GLU A 578 15.90 -29.80 1.38
N THR A 579 15.88 -29.98 0.05
CA THR A 579 17.02 -29.65 -0.82
C THR A 579 16.82 -28.37 -1.64
N HIS A 580 15.58 -27.89 -1.76
CA HIS A 580 15.21 -26.72 -2.56
C HIS A 580 14.14 -25.89 -1.84
N ILE A 581 14.07 -24.60 -2.14
CA ILE A 581 12.94 -23.73 -1.75
C ILE A 581 11.98 -23.52 -2.94
N LYS A 582 10.78 -23.03 -2.62
CA LYS A 582 9.77 -22.62 -3.61
C LYS A 582 9.25 -21.25 -3.24
N TYR A 583 9.34 -20.28 -4.14
CA TYR A 583 8.85 -18.93 -3.91
C TYR A 583 7.32 -18.89 -3.91
N LYS A 584 6.64 -19.75 -4.68
CA LYS A 584 5.16 -19.80 -4.71
C LYS A 584 4.53 -20.20 -3.37
N ASP A 585 5.26 -20.88 -2.50
CA ASP A 585 4.82 -21.21 -1.13
C ASP A 585 4.64 -19.96 -0.24
N TRP A 586 5.11 -18.79 -0.69
CA TRP A 586 5.02 -17.49 0.01
C TRP A 586 4.03 -16.52 -0.66
N LEU A 587 3.21 -17.00 -1.61
CA LEU A 587 2.16 -16.19 -2.24
C LEU A 587 1.10 -15.77 -1.21
N ASP A 588 1.05 -14.48 -0.94
CA ASP A 588 0.02 -13.84 -0.09
C ASP A 588 -1.40 -13.82 -0.69
N SER A 589 -1.52 -14.07 -1.99
CA SER A 589 -2.73 -13.91 -2.82
C SER A 589 -2.72 -14.99 -3.91
N PRO A 590 -3.04 -16.26 -3.58
CA PRO A 590 -3.02 -17.34 -4.56
C PRO A 590 -4.25 -17.30 -5.49
N TRP A 591 -4.01 -17.37 -6.80
CA TRP A 591 -5.06 -17.44 -7.83
C TRP A 591 -5.26 -18.90 -8.32
N SER A 592 -5.43 -19.84 -7.39
CA SER A 592 -5.61 -21.27 -7.66
C SER A 592 -6.71 -21.52 -8.71
N GLY A 593 -6.48 -22.42 -9.68
CA GLY A 593 -7.42 -22.68 -10.76
C GLY A 593 -7.45 -21.65 -11.91
N PHE A 594 -7.07 -20.39 -11.69
CA PHE A 594 -7.47 -19.32 -12.62
C PHE A 594 -6.84 -19.38 -14.02
N PHE A 595 -5.61 -19.91 -14.12
CA PHE A 595 -4.91 -20.11 -15.40
C PHE A 595 -4.81 -21.59 -15.81
N GLU A 596 -5.43 -22.51 -15.07
CA GLU A 596 -5.42 -23.93 -15.43
C GLU A 596 -6.19 -24.16 -16.74
N GLY A 597 -5.61 -24.96 -17.64
CA GLY A 597 -6.16 -25.22 -18.97
C GLY A 597 -5.99 -24.08 -20.00
N LYS A 598 -5.37 -22.95 -19.64
CA LYS A 598 -4.99 -21.90 -20.61
C LYS A 598 -3.57 -22.15 -21.12
N ASP A 599 -3.36 -21.92 -22.41
CA ASP A 599 -2.04 -21.96 -23.04
C ASP A 599 -1.31 -20.62 -22.74
N PRO A 600 -0.17 -20.64 -22.01
CA PRO A 600 0.55 -19.40 -21.67
C PRO A 600 1.17 -18.70 -22.89
N LEU A 601 1.28 -19.40 -24.03
CA LEU A 601 1.86 -18.90 -25.27
C LEU A 601 0.78 -18.56 -26.32
N LYS A 602 -0.48 -18.33 -25.90
CA LYS A 602 -1.55 -17.85 -26.78
C LYS A 602 -2.44 -16.80 -26.09
N ALA A 603 -2.71 -15.71 -26.80
CA ALA A 603 -3.72 -14.72 -26.43
C ALA A 603 -4.77 -14.64 -27.55
N ALA A 604 -6.02 -14.36 -27.20
CA ALA A 604 -7.08 -14.19 -28.19
C ALA A 604 -7.02 -12.78 -28.85
N PRO A 605 -7.49 -12.63 -30.11
CA PRO A 605 -7.80 -11.33 -30.68
C PRO A 605 -8.75 -10.52 -29.79
N THR A 606 -8.67 -9.19 -29.87
CA THR A 606 -9.30 -8.29 -28.88
C THR A 606 -10.39 -7.40 -29.46
N GLY A 607 -10.77 -7.58 -30.72
CA GLY A 607 -11.99 -7.02 -31.29
C GLY A 607 -13.28 -7.53 -30.61
N VAL A 608 -14.42 -7.02 -31.05
CA VAL A 608 -15.77 -7.47 -30.65
C VAL A 608 -16.77 -7.35 -31.80
N ILE A 609 -17.86 -8.13 -31.76
CA ILE A 609 -19.01 -7.97 -32.68
C ILE A 609 -19.50 -6.51 -32.68
N GLU A 610 -19.79 -5.97 -33.86
CA GLU A 610 -20.04 -4.54 -34.04
C GLU A 610 -21.27 -4.04 -33.26
N GLU A 611 -22.28 -4.88 -33.08
CA GLU A 611 -23.48 -4.57 -32.28
C GLU A 611 -23.12 -4.25 -30.82
N THR A 612 -22.00 -4.77 -30.30
CA THR A 612 -21.49 -4.42 -28.97
C THR A 612 -20.97 -2.98 -28.95
N LEU A 613 -20.22 -2.56 -29.98
CA LEU A 613 -19.74 -1.18 -30.11
C LEU A 613 -20.93 -0.22 -30.28
N VAL A 614 -21.85 -0.53 -31.20
CA VAL A 614 -23.06 0.26 -31.47
C VAL A 614 -23.92 0.40 -30.22
N HIS A 615 -24.15 -0.69 -29.47
CA HIS A 615 -24.96 -0.64 -28.24
C HIS A 615 -24.31 0.21 -27.15
N ILE A 616 -23.04 -0.03 -26.83
CA ILE A 616 -22.32 0.73 -25.79
C ILE A 616 -22.26 2.21 -26.17
N GLY A 617 -21.88 2.51 -27.42
CA GLY A 617 -21.80 3.86 -27.95
C GLY A 617 -23.14 4.60 -27.84
N ASN A 618 -24.25 3.98 -28.24
CA ASN A 618 -25.58 4.57 -28.10
C ASN A 618 -25.96 4.81 -26.62
N ARG A 619 -25.75 3.82 -25.73
CA ARG A 619 -26.05 3.96 -24.29
C ARG A 619 -25.21 5.05 -23.60
N PHE A 620 -23.96 5.22 -24.03
CA PHE A 620 -23.01 6.21 -23.52
C PHE A 620 -23.18 7.63 -24.11
N SER A 621 -23.92 7.75 -25.22
CA SER A 621 -24.21 9.00 -25.92
C SER A 621 -25.59 9.58 -25.59
N LEU A 622 -26.32 8.98 -24.64
CA LEU A 622 -27.66 9.41 -24.24
C LEU A 622 -27.67 9.99 -22.81
N PRO A 623 -28.57 10.94 -22.51
CA PRO A 623 -28.84 11.36 -21.14
C PRO A 623 -29.54 10.23 -20.35
N PRO A 624 -29.71 10.37 -19.02
CA PRO A 624 -30.40 9.37 -18.21
C PRO A 624 -31.83 9.07 -18.72
N PRO A 625 -32.36 7.84 -18.57
CA PRO A 625 -33.69 7.49 -19.09
C PRO A 625 -34.83 8.39 -18.59
N ASN A 626 -34.68 9.00 -17.41
CA ASN A 626 -35.59 10.00 -16.85
C ASN A 626 -35.12 11.46 -17.08
N ALA A 627 -34.49 11.76 -18.23
CA ALA A 627 -33.93 13.08 -18.56
C ALA A 627 -34.88 14.29 -18.43
N ALA A 628 -36.20 14.07 -18.44
CA ALA A 628 -37.18 15.13 -18.18
C ALA A 628 -37.17 15.62 -16.72
N GLU A 629 -36.79 14.74 -15.79
CA GLU A 629 -36.57 15.03 -14.38
C GLU A 629 -35.08 15.32 -14.12
N PHE A 630 -34.18 14.57 -14.76
CA PHE A 630 -32.74 14.72 -14.58
C PHE A 630 -32.19 15.96 -15.30
N ALA A 631 -32.11 17.08 -14.59
CA ALA A 631 -31.56 18.33 -15.09
C ALA A 631 -30.05 18.20 -15.35
N ILE A 632 -29.65 18.01 -16.62
CA ILE A 632 -28.26 17.88 -17.07
C ILE A 632 -27.69 19.19 -17.62
N HIS A 633 -26.38 19.42 -17.44
CA HIS A 633 -25.70 20.62 -17.94
C HIS A 633 -25.75 20.72 -19.47
N LYS A 634 -26.11 21.91 -20.01
CA LYS A 634 -26.18 22.19 -21.46
C LYS A 634 -24.85 21.97 -22.20
N GLY A 635 -23.72 22.04 -21.51
CA GLY A 635 -22.43 21.63 -22.07
C GLY A 635 -22.34 20.14 -22.37
N LEU A 636 -22.82 19.29 -21.45
CA LEU A 636 -22.78 17.83 -21.58
C LEU A 636 -23.73 17.34 -22.68
N MET A 637 -24.90 17.97 -22.87
CA MET A 637 -25.80 17.62 -23.99
C MET A 637 -25.13 17.74 -25.36
N ARG A 638 -24.18 18.69 -25.54
CA ARG A 638 -23.39 18.80 -26.78
C ARG A 638 -22.32 17.70 -26.89
N VAL A 639 -21.73 17.26 -25.78
CA VAL A 639 -20.77 16.14 -25.75
C VAL A 639 -21.49 14.82 -26.07
N LEU A 640 -22.67 14.61 -25.48
CA LEU A 640 -23.51 13.43 -25.74
C LEU A 640 -23.97 13.37 -27.21
N ALA A 641 -24.43 14.49 -27.77
CA ALA A 641 -24.74 14.59 -29.20
C ALA A 641 -23.53 14.28 -30.09
N ALA A 642 -22.37 14.89 -29.83
CA ALA A 642 -21.15 14.63 -30.62
C ALA A 642 -20.68 13.16 -30.55
N ARG A 643 -20.88 12.47 -29.43
CA ARG A 643 -20.65 11.01 -29.32
C ARG A 643 -21.64 10.21 -30.16
N LYS A 644 -22.93 10.58 -30.14
CA LYS A 644 -23.97 9.95 -30.98
C LYS A 644 -23.64 10.11 -32.47
N ASP A 645 -23.25 11.31 -32.88
CA ASP A 645 -22.81 11.60 -34.25
C ASP A 645 -21.62 10.72 -34.65
N MET A 646 -20.64 10.51 -33.76
CA MET A 646 -19.49 9.64 -34.04
C MET A 646 -19.91 8.17 -34.21
N VAL A 647 -20.78 7.65 -33.34
CA VAL A 647 -21.35 6.28 -33.44
C VAL A 647 -22.10 6.09 -34.75
N ASP A 648 -22.95 7.03 -35.15
CA ASP A 648 -23.73 6.94 -36.39
C ASP A 648 -22.85 7.00 -37.65
N ASN A 649 -21.66 7.60 -37.56
CA ASN A 649 -20.66 7.62 -38.62
C ASN A 649 -19.62 6.48 -38.53
N ARG A 650 -19.82 5.45 -37.68
CA ARG A 650 -18.86 4.34 -37.44
C ARG A 650 -17.47 4.81 -36.99
N THR A 651 -17.38 5.94 -36.26
CA THR A 651 -16.10 6.50 -35.79
C THR A 651 -16.03 6.60 -34.27
N VAL A 652 -14.81 6.64 -33.74
CA VAL A 652 -14.54 6.84 -32.30
C VAL A 652 -13.49 7.92 -32.05
N ASP A 653 -13.68 8.67 -30.96
CA ASP A 653 -12.61 9.38 -30.26
C ASP A 653 -12.07 8.54 -29.09
N TRP A 654 -11.08 9.08 -28.37
CA TRP A 654 -10.47 8.41 -27.22
C TRP A 654 -11.45 8.07 -26.09
N ALA A 655 -12.42 8.95 -25.79
CA ALA A 655 -13.37 8.72 -24.70
C ALA A 655 -14.43 7.68 -25.07
N LEU A 656 -14.86 7.66 -26.34
CA LEU A 656 -15.81 6.67 -26.85
C LEU A 656 -15.15 5.28 -26.97
N ALA A 657 -13.89 5.21 -27.41
CA ALA A 657 -13.12 3.96 -27.43
C ALA A 657 -12.84 3.39 -26.02
N GLU A 658 -12.51 4.24 -25.05
CA GLU A 658 -12.38 3.84 -23.64
C GLU A 658 -13.68 3.24 -23.10
N ALA A 659 -14.81 3.93 -23.33
CA ALA A 659 -16.13 3.46 -22.92
C ALA A 659 -16.53 2.14 -23.60
N MET A 660 -16.17 1.93 -24.87
CA MET A 660 -16.35 0.65 -25.58
C MET A 660 -15.47 -0.47 -25.03
N ALA A 661 -14.22 -0.18 -24.63
CA ALA A 661 -13.33 -1.15 -24.02
C ALA A 661 -13.85 -1.60 -22.65
N PHE A 662 -14.24 -0.66 -21.80
CA PHE A 662 -14.86 -0.97 -20.51
C PHE A 662 -16.21 -1.68 -20.70
N GLY A 663 -17.09 -1.15 -21.56
CA GLY A 663 -18.43 -1.70 -21.77
C GLY A 663 -18.47 -3.10 -22.38
N SER A 664 -17.44 -3.50 -23.15
CA SER A 664 -17.30 -4.87 -23.66
C SER A 664 -16.78 -5.82 -22.59
N LEU A 665 -15.76 -5.43 -21.83
CA LEU A 665 -15.27 -6.18 -20.67
C LEU A 665 -16.38 -6.39 -19.61
N LEU A 666 -17.21 -5.37 -19.36
CA LEU A 666 -18.35 -5.45 -18.44
C LEU A 666 -19.43 -6.44 -18.95
N LYS A 667 -19.62 -6.56 -20.28
CA LYS A 667 -20.49 -7.57 -20.91
C LYS A 667 -19.90 -8.99 -20.81
N GLU A 668 -18.58 -9.10 -20.81
CA GLU A 668 -17.82 -10.36 -20.67
C GLU A 668 -17.68 -10.83 -19.21
N GLY A 669 -18.34 -10.18 -18.25
CA GLY A 669 -18.30 -10.54 -16.83
C GLY A 669 -17.05 -10.05 -16.09
N ILE A 670 -16.28 -9.13 -16.68
CA ILE A 670 -15.05 -8.57 -16.10
C ILE A 670 -15.39 -7.30 -15.31
N HIS A 671 -15.03 -7.26 -14.02
CA HIS A 671 -15.13 -6.02 -13.24
C HIS A 671 -14.10 -5.01 -13.72
N VAL A 672 -14.55 -3.78 -13.99
CA VAL A 672 -13.65 -2.64 -14.29
C VAL A 672 -13.72 -1.62 -13.16
N ARG A 673 -12.56 -1.27 -12.58
CA ARG A 673 -12.39 -0.21 -11.56
C ARG A 673 -11.43 0.86 -12.08
N LEU A 674 -11.89 2.11 -12.14
CA LEU A 674 -11.10 3.31 -12.47
C LEU A 674 -11.03 4.25 -11.26
N SER A 675 -9.81 4.62 -10.86
CA SER A 675 -9.52 5.37 -9.64
C SER A 675 -8.46 6.45 -9.91
N GLY A 676 -8.59 7.61 -9.29
CA GLY A 676 -7.65 8.72 -9.46
C GLY A 676 -8.31 10.10 -9.33
N GLN A 677 -7.54 11.16 -9.49
CA GLN A 677 -8.01 12.53 -9.30
C GLN A 677 -8.89 12.98 -10.49
N ASP A 678 -10.06 13.56 -10.23
CA ASP A 678 -11.05 14.00 -11.22
C ASP A 678 -11.58 12.91 -12.21
N VAL A 679 -11.23 11.63 -12.05
CA VAL A 679 -11.44 10.59 -13.10
C VAL A 679 -12.88 10.42 -13.57
N GLU A 680 -13.87 10.68 -12.70
CA GLU A 680 -15.30 10.61 -13.05
C GLU A 680 -15.68 11.56 -14.20
N ARG A 681 -15.05 12.74 -14.23
CA ARG A 681 -15.10 13.71 -15.33
C ARG A 681 -13.97 13.47 -16.36
N GLY A 682 -12.82 13.01 -15.88
CA GLY A 682 -11.51 13.12 -16.50
C GLY A 682 -10.95 14.54 -16.34
N THR A 683 -9.65 14.67 -16.04
CA THR A 683 -8.93 15.95 -15.90
C THR A 683 -9.31 16.92 -17.01
N PHE A 684 -9.16 16.46 -18.26
CA PHE A 684 -9.35 17.24 -19.49
C PHE A 684 -10.82 17.40 -19.93
N SER A 685 -11.78 16.98 -19.08
CA SER A 685 -13.22 17.01 -19.37
C SER A 685 -13.61 16.26 -20.65
N HIS A 686 -13.08 15.05 -20.82
CA HIS A 686 -13.34 14.16 -21.96
C HIS A 686 -14.23 12.97 -21.61
N ARG A 687 -14.08 12.43 -20.39
CA ARG A 687 -14.60 11.11 -20.00
C ARG A 687 -16.07 11.13 -19.59
N HIS A 688 -16.44 11.93 -18.60
CA HIS A 688 -17.84 12.07 -18.14
C HIS A 688 -18.55 10.72 -17.90
N HIS A 689 -17.93 9.82 -17.13
CA HIS A 689 -18.55 8.56 -16.71
C HIS A 689 -19.55 8.73 -15.58
N VAL A 690 -19.52 9.88 -14.91
CA VAL A 690 -20.56 10.34 -14.00
C VAL A 690 -21.19 11.62 -14.56
N LEU A 691 -22.52 11.64 -14.63
CA LEU A 691 -23.33 12.81 -14.97
C LEU A 691 -23.96 13.33 -13.67
N HIS A 692 -23.85 14.64 -13.40
CA HIS A 692 -24.34 15.26 -12.16
C HIS A 692 -25.60 16.09 -12.42
N HIS A 693 -26.59 15.94 -11.54
CA HIS A 693 -27.81 16.71 -11.55
C HIS A 693 -27.53 18.19 -11.22
N GLN A 694 -28.08 19.12 -12.00
CA GLN A 694 -27.78 20.55 -11.87
C GLN A 694 -28.56 21.26 -10.75
N THR A 695 -29.60 20.63 -10.20
CA THR A 695 -30.49 21.24 -9.18
C THR A 695 -30.77 20.35 -7.96
N VAL A 696 -30.05 19.24 -7.79
CA VAL A 696 -30.19 18.31 -6.66
C VAL A 696 -28.79 17.81 -6.29
N ASP A 697 -28.36 18.02 -5.04
CA ASP A 697 -27.04 17.57 -4.56
C ASP A 697 -26.93 16.04 -4.59
N LYS A 698 -25.71 15.53 -4.86
CA LYS A 698 -25.32 14.10 -4.93
C LYS A 698 -26.12 13.20 -5.89
N ALA A 699 -27.19 13.70 -6.52
CA ALA A 699 -27.91 12.98 -7.56
C ALA A 699 -27.03 12.85 -8.82
N THR A 700 -26.64 11.63 -9.12
CA THR A 700 -25.76 11.29 -10.25
C THR A 700 -26.32 10.14 -11.07
N TYR A 701 -25.86 10.03 -12.32
CA TYR A 701 -26.13 8.89 -13.19
C TYR A 701 -24.83 8.42 -13.84
N ARG A 702 -24.62 7.10 -13.90
CA ARG A 702 -23.40 6.46 -14.40
C ARG A 702 -23.74 5.56 -15.59
N PRO A 703 -23.60 6.02 -16.85
CA PRO A 703 -24.08 5.28 -18.02
C PRO A 703 -23.48 3.88 -18.15
N LEU A 704 -22.20 3.71 -17.80
CA LEU A 704 -21.49 2.42 -17.87
C LEU A 704 -21.93 1.40 -16.78
N CYS A 705 -22.66 1.83 -15.75
CA CYS A 705 -23.30 0.93 -14.77
C CYS A 705 -24.66 0.39 -15.26
N HIS A 706 -25.13 0.84 -16.44
CA HIS A 706 -26.48 0.59 -16.96
C HIS A 706 -26.48 0.23 -18.46
N LEU A 707 -25.46 -0.48 -18.92
CA LEU A 707 -25.34 -0.95 -20.30
C LEU A 707 -26.19 -2.21 -20.54
N TYR A 708 -26.14 -3.18 -19.64
CA TYR A 708 -26.84 -4.47 -19.75
C TYR A 708 -27.48 -4.87 -18.40
N PRO A 709 -28.51 -5.74 -18.36
CA PRO A 709 -29.11 -6.20 -17.11
C PRO A 709 -28.21 -7.12 -16.27
N ASP A 710 -27.25 -7.77 -16.93
CA ASP A 710 -26.44 -8.89 -16.46
C ASP A 710 -24.93 -8.60 -16.51
N GLN A 711 -24.54 -7.34 -16.75
CA GLN A 711 -23.14 -6.93 -16.76
C GLN A 711 -22.43 -7.12 -15.41
N ALA A 712 -21.11 -7.25 -15.46
CA ALA A 712 -20.28 -7.04 -14.28
C ALA A 712 -20.41 -5.60 -13.73
N PRO A 713 -20.13 -5.39 -12.44
CA PRO A 713 -20.10 -4.05 -11.86
C PRO A 713 -19.08 -3.15 -12.55
N TYR A 714 -19.38 -1.85 -12.59
CA TYR A 714 -18.41 -0.81 -12.94
C TYR A 714 -18.17 0.11 -11.75
N THR A 715 -16.91 0.26 -11.35
CA THR A 715 -16.49 1.18 -10.29
C THR A 715 -15.73 2.34 -10.91
N VAL A 716 -16.20 3.58 -10.68
CA VAL A 716 -15.44 4.80 -10.96
C VAL A 716 -15.58 5.74 -9.79
N CYS A 717 -14.45 6.22 -9.28
CA CYS A 717 -14.38 7.02 -8.06
C CYS A 717 -13.25 8.05 -8.14
N ASN A 718 -13.56 9.31 -7.87
CA ASN A 718 -12.54 10.33 -7.64
C ASN A 718 -11.77 10.01 -6.35
N SER A 719 -10.44 10.02 -6.42
CA SER A 719 -9.56 9.79 -5.28
C SER A 719 -9.38 11.04 -4.41
N SER A 720 -8.81 10.86 -3.22
CA SER A 720 -8.14 11.94 -2.50
C SER A 720 -6.95 12.49 -3.31
N LEU A 721 -6.45 13.67 -2.92
CA LEU A 721 -5.26 14.29 -3.50
C LEU A 721 -3.98 13.63 -2.95
N SER A 722 -3.77 12.38 -3.34
CA SER A 722 -2.65 11.50 -2.96
C SER A 722 -2.37 10.57 -4.14
N GLU A 723 -1.10 10.28 -4.40
CA GLU A 723 -0.69 9.25 -5.37
C GLU A 723 -0.03 8.05 -4.68
N PHE A 724 0.75 8.24 -3.60
CA PHE A 724 1.45 7.14 -2.92
C PHE A 724 0.44 6.20 -2.24
N GLY A 725 -0.45 6.75 -1.40
CA GLY A 725 -1.57 6.01 -0.81
C GLY A 725 -2.50 5.40 -1.87
N VAL A 726 -2.89 6.16 -2.89
CA VAL A 726 -3.89 5.72 -3.88
C VAL A 726 -3.33 4.67 -4.86
N LEU A 727 -2.10 4.84 -5.40
CA LEU A 727 -1.50 3.85 -6.30
C LEU A 727 -1.20 2.54 -5.56
N GLY A 728 -0.78 2.61 -4.30
CA GLY A 728 -0.64 1.44 -3.44
C GLY A 728 -1.97 0.70 -3.23
N PHE A 729 -3.05 1.45 -3.06
CA PHE A 729 -4.41 0.90 -2.93
C PHE A 729 -4.86 0.18 -4.20
N GLU A 730 -4.74 0.79 -5.38
CA GLU A 730 -5.16 0.14 -6.64
C GLU A 730 -4.28 -1.07 -6.99
N LEU A 731 -2.98 -1.04 -6.65
CA LEU A 731 -2.13 -2.22 -6.71
C LEU A 731 -2.69 -3.35 -5.83
N GLY A 732 -2.97 -3.09 -4.56
CA GLY A 732 -3.57 -4.08 -3.66
C GLY A 732 -4.90 -4.64 -4.15
N TYR A 733 -5.73 -3.79 -4.75
CA TYR A 733 -6.98 -4.19 -5.38
C TYR A 733 -6.73 -5.18 -6.54
N SER A 734 -5.77 -4.87 -7.41
CA SER A 734 -5.39 -5.71 -8.56
C SER A 734 -4.84 -7.09 -8.18
N MET A 735 -4.26 -7.24 -6.98
CA MET A 735 -3.70 -8.51 -6.49
C MET A 735 -4.78 -9.53 -6.10
N THR A 736 -6.03 -9.10 -5.92
CA THR A 736 -7.09 -9.93 -5.32
C THR A 736 -7.85 -10.77 -6.35
N ASN A 737 -8.12 -10.22 -7.53
CA ASN A 737 -8.84 -10.92 -8.59
C ASN A 737 -8.20 -10.65 -9.97
N PRO A 738 -7.65 -11.66 -10.65
CA PRO A 738 -7.05 -11.50 -11.98
C PRO A 738 -8.08 -11.32 -13.11
N ASN A 739 -9.38 -11.51 -12.82
CA ASN A 739 -10.49 -11.29 -13.75
C ASN A 739 -11.11 -9.89 -13.60
N ALA A 740 -10.26 -8.88 -13.38
CA ALA A 740 -10.66 -7.49 -13.22
C ALA A 740 -9.65 -6.54 -13.89
N LEU A 741 -10.15 -5.49 -14.54
CA LEU A 741 -9.34 -4.40 -15.05
C LEU A 741 -9.31 -3.29 -14.00
N VAL A 742 -8.18 -3.16 -13.31
CA VAL A 742 -7.96 -2.10 -12.30
C VAL A 742 -7.05 -1.04 -12.90
N LEU A 743 -7.54 0.20 -12.96
CA LEU A 743 -6.84 1.33 -13.53
C LEU A 743 -6.65 2.44 -12.50
N TRP A 744 -5.42 2.94 -12.41
CA TRP A 744 -5.10 4.20 -11.74
C TRP A 744 -4.76 5.27 -12.78
N GLU A 745 -5.36 6.46 -12.68
CA GLU A 745 -5.03 7.62 -13.54
C GLU A 745 -4.42 8.75 -12.72
N ALA A 746 -3.23 9.20 -13.14
CA ALA A 746 -2.61 10.41 -12.63
C ALA A 746 -3.28 11.65 -13.26
N GLN A 747 -3.51 12.73 -12.50
CA GLN A 747 -4.15 13.93 -13.04
C GLN A 747 -3.37 14.51 -14.24
N PHE A 748 -2.04 14.55 -14.10
CA PHE A 748 -1.04 14.63 -15.17
C PHE A 748 0.00 13.52 -14.93
N GLY A 749 0.56 12.97 -15.99
CA GLY A 749 1.52 11.86 -15.88
C GLY A 749 2.75 12.22 -15.07
N ASP A 750 3.14 13.49 -15.09
CA ASP A 750 4.26 14.09 -14.36
C ASP A 750 4.26 13.79 -12.84
N PHE A 751 3.08 13.63 -12.23
CA PHE A 751 2.91 13.43 -10.79
C PHE A 751 3.12 11.98 -10.32
N ASN A 752 3.36 11.01 -11.20
CA ASN A 752 3.61 9.62 -10.78
C ASN A 752 4.84 9.46 -9.85
N ASN A 753 5.74 10.44 -9.87
CA ASN A 753 6.98 10.48 -9.11
C ASN A 753 6.79 10.60 -7.58
N THR A 754 5.63 11.03 -7.07
CA THR A 754 5.32 11.01 -5.62
C THR A 754 5.05 9.58 -5.14
N ALA A 755 4.52 8.72 -6.01
CA ALA A 755 4.27 7.30 -5.75
C ALA A 755 5.45 6.38 -6.13
N GLN A 756 6.65 6.91 -6.39
CA GLN A 756 7.79 6.16 -6.92
C GLN A 756 8.15 4.91 -6.11
N CYS A 757 7.98 4.93 -4.77
CA CYS A 757 8.21 3.76 -3.93
C CYS A 757 7.31 2.56 -4.29
N ILE A 758 6.04 2.81 -4.64
CA ILE A 758 5.12 1.76 -5.11
C ILE A 758 5.60 1.22 -6.46
N ILE A 759 5.96 2.13 -7.38
CA ILE A 759 6.42 1.81 -8.73
C ILE A 759 7.66 0.91 -8.68
N ASP A 760 8.71 1.34 -7.97
CA ASP A 760 10.02 0.66 -7.92
C ASP A 760 9.93 -0.64 -7.09
N GLN A 761 9.27 -0.58 -5.93
CA GLN A 761 9.37 -1.65 -4.94
C GLN A 761 8.24 -2.67 -5.01
N PHE A 762 7.20 -2.45 -5.81
CA PHE A 762 6.14 -3.43 -6.04
C PHE A 762 5.77 -3.60 -7.52
N VAL A 763 5.52 -2.51 -8.27
CA VAL A 763 4.99 -2.63 -9.65
C VAL A 763 6.05 -3.16 -10.62
N SER A 764 7.29 -2.66 -10.58
CA SER A 764 8.37 -3.11 -11.48
C SER A 764 8.98 -4.45 -11.08
N SER A 765 8.90 -4.83 -9.80
CA SER A 765 9.75 -5.88 -9.20
C SER A 765 9.01 -6.92 -8.36
N GLY A 766 7.69 -6.80 -8.17
CA GLY A 766 6.88 -7.70 -7.35
C GLY A 766 6.79 -9.14 -7.89
N GLN A 767 6.75 -9.31 -9.22
CA GLN A 767 6.79 -10.65 -9.82
C GLN A 767 8.15 -11.31 -9.60
N ALA A 768 9.27 -10.60 -9.82
CA ALA A 768 10.60 -11.17 -9.63
C ALA A 768 10.85 -11.60 -8.17
N LYS A 769 10.52 -10.74 -7.20
CA LYS A 769 10.82 -10.97 -5.77
C LYS A 769 9.88 -11.96 -5.09
N TRP A 770 8.60 -11.94 -5.43
CA TRP A 770 7.54 -12.62 -4.67
C TRP A 770 6.58 -13.46 -5.54
N VAL A 771 6.91 -13.67 -6.82
CA VAL A 771 6.04 -14.33 -7.83
C VAL A 771 4.66 -13.66 -7.95
N ARG A 772 4.56 -12.39 -7.54
CA ARG A 772 3.31 -11.62 -7.50
C ARG A 772 3.06 -10.95 -8.86
N GLN A 773 2.30 -11.63 -9.71
CA GLN A 773 1.66 -10.99 -10.87
C GLN A 773 0.64 -9.92 -10.43
N SER A 774 0.47 -8.88 -11.24
CA SER A 774 -0.54 -7.83 -11.08
C SER A 774 -1.11 -7.43 -12.44
N ALA A 775 -2.39 -7.06 -12.47
CA ALA A 775 -3.11 -6.60 -13.65
C ALA A 775 -3.17 -5.06 -13.78
N LEU A 776 -2.52 -4.31 -12.89
CA LEU A 776 -2.68 -2.86 -12.74
C LEU A 776 -2.33 -2.09 -14.02
N VAL A 777 -3.25 -1.22 -14.45
CA VAL A 777 -3.02 -0.24 -15.52
C VAL A 777 -2.72 1.13 -14.91
N MET A 778 -1.63 1.76 -15.33
CA MET A 778 -1.30 3.14 -14.98
C MET A 778 -1.52 4.03 -16.20
N LEU A 779 -2.49 4.96 -16.11
CA LEU A 779 -2.80 5.95 -17.13
C LEU A 779 -2.08 7.27 -16.79
N LEU A 780 -1.12 7.67 -17.62
CA LEU A 780 -0.20 8.79 -17.34
C LEU A 780 -0.31 9.87 -18.44
N PRO A 781 -1.09 10.96 -18.23
CA PRO A 781 -1.28 11.99 -19.24
C PRO A 781 0.02 12.72 -19.66
N HIS A 782 0.45 12.48 -20.89
CA HIS A 782 1.75 12.85 -21.45
C HIS A 782 1.58 13.70 -22.72
N GLY A 783 2.56 14.55 -23.02
CA GLY A 783 2.62 15.31 -24.26
C GLY A 783 3.26 16.69 -24.06
N MET A 784 4.21 17.05 -24.92
CA MET A 784 4.93 18.31 -24.90
C MET A 784 4.12 19.43 -25.55
N GLU A 785 3.15 19.98 -24.82
CA GLU A 785 2.14 20.92 -25.37
C GLU A 785 2.37 22.39 -24.96
N GLY A 786 3.56 22.69 -24.42
CA GLY A 786 3.95 24.04 -23.99
C GLY A 786 3.32 24.50 -22.68
N MET A 787 2.92 23.55 -21.81
CA MET A 787 2.28 23.79 -20.51
C MET A 787 3.26 23.94 -19.33
N GLY A 788 4.57 23.88 -19.58
CA GLY A 788 5.60 23.90 -18.53
C GLY A 788 6.05 22.50 -18.09
N PRO A 789 7.05 22.42 -17.18
CA PRO A 789 7.75 21.17 -16.89
C PRO A 789 6.86 20.11 -16.25
N GLU A 790 6.00 20.48 -15.30
CA GLU A 790 5.17 19.61 -14.46
C GLU A 790 3.83 19.22 -15.11
N HIS A 791 3.64 19.52 -16.40
CA HIS A 791 2.42 19.25 -17.15
C HIS A 791 2.73 18.70 -18.56
N SER A 792 3.86 18.00 -18.72
CA SER A 792 4.41 17.60 -20.02
C SER A 792 4.89 16.15 -20.09
N SER A 793 5.67 15.67 -19.11
CA SER A 793 6.36 14.38 -19.17
C SER A 793 5.95 13.43 -18.05
N ALA A 794 5.32 12.31 -18.44
CA ALA A 794 5.14 11.14 -17.59
C ALA A 794 6.47 10.42 -17.23
N ARG A 795 7.62 10.90 -17.73
CA ARG A 795 8.95 10.33 -17.51
C ARG A 795 9.08 8.90 -18.01
N ALA A 796 8.68 8.68 -19.26
CA ALA A 796 8.79 7.38 -19.94
C ALA A 796 10.20 6.79 -19.82
N GLU A 797 11.26 7.63 -19.81
CA GLU A 797 12.64 7.19 -19.64
C GLU A 797 12.87 6.37 -18.37
N ARG A 798 12.13 6.65 -17.28
CA ARG A 798 12.28 5.99 -15.98
C ARG A 798 11.60 4.62 -15.95
N PHE A 799 10.43 4.50 -16.58
CA PHE A 799 9.76 3.20 -16.74
C PHE A 799 10.57 2.27 -17.64
N LEU A 800 11.13 2.82 -18.73
CA LEU A 800 11.95 2.09 -19.70
C LEU A 800 13.33 1.70 -19.12
N GLN A 801 13.92 2.52 -18.24
CA GLN A 801 15.14 2.16 -17.50
C GLN A 801 14.93 0.97 -16.54
N MET A 802 13.70 0.73 -16.10
CA MET A 802 13.33 -0.39 -15.21
C MET A 802 12.70 -1.57 -15.95
N CYS A 803 12.67 -1.57 -17.29
CA CYS A 803 12.27 -2.75 -18.06
C CYS A 803 13.35 -3.84 -17.97
N SER A 804 12.92 -5.11 -17.83
CA SER A 804 13.82 -6.24 -17.56
C SER A 804 14.39 -6.94 -18.82
N ASP A 805 14.32 -6.31 -20.00
CA ASP A 805 14.84 -6.86 -21.26
C ASP A 805 16.26 -6.37 -21.59
N ASP A 806 17.11 -7.27 -22.07
CA ASP A 806 18.50 -6.97 -22.48
C ASP A 806 18.53 -6.26 -23.84
N PRO A 807 19.11 -5.05 -23.95
CA PRO A 807 19.18 -4.32 -25.21
C PRO A 807 20.01 -5.01 -26.31
N ASP A 808 21.01 -5.80 -25.93
CA ASP A 808 22.02 -6.37 -26.84
C ASP A 808 21.58 -7.74 -27.40
N TYR A 809 20.45 -8.28 -26.90
CA TYR A 809 19.89 -9.58 -27.25
C TYR A 809 18.73 -9.46 -28.26
N PHE A 810 18.75 -10.31 -29.29
CA PHE A 810 17.61 -10.53 -30.19
C PHE A 810 16.92 -11.86 -29.83
N PRO A 811 15.67 -11.88 -29.32
CA PRO A 811 15.00 -13.13 -28.95
C PRO A 811 14.69 -14.03 -30.19
N PRO A 812 14.76 -15.37 -30.09
CA PRO A 812 14.52 -16.26 -31.22
C PRO A 812 13.15 -16.06 -31.91
N GLU A 813 13.17 -15.79 -33.22
CA GLU A 813 11.97 -15.61 -34.04
C GLU A 813 11.15 -16.91 -34.10
N SER A 814 9.85 -16.79 -33.79
CA SER A 814 8.91 -17.90 -33.68
C SER A 814 7.48 -17.38 -33.76
N ASP A 815 6.51 -18.24 -34.05
CA ASP A 815 5.07 -17.88 -34.08
C ASP A 815 4.58 -17.33 -32.72
N GLU A 816 5.30 -17.62 -31.65
CA GLU A 816 5.02 -17.24 -30.26
C GLU A 816 5.85 -16.04 -29.78
N PHE A 817 6.66 -15.42 -30.66
CA PHE A 817 7.63 -14.37 -30.32
C PHE A 817 7.02 -13.24 -29.46
N ALA A 818 5.91 -12.65 -29.91
CA ALA A 818 5.31 -11.50 -29.25
C ALA A 818 4.72 -11.82 -27.87
N ILE A 819 4.22 -13.04 -27.65
CA ILE A 819 3.62 -13.46 -26.38
C ILE A 819 4.67 -13.95 -25.38
N ARG A 820 5.76 -14.59 -25.85
CA ARG A 820 6.96 -14.88 -25.03
C ARG A 820 7.57 -13.58 -24.48
N GLN A 821 7.81 -12.58 -25.34
CA GLN A 821 8.25 -11.26 -24.90
C GLN A 821 7.35 -10.63 -23.82
N LEU A 822 6.02 -10.73 -23.96
CA LEU A 822 5.06 -10.23 -22.97
C LEU A 822 5.01 -11.06 -21.69
N HIS A 823 5.35 -12.34 -21.74
CA HIS A 823 5.45 -13.23 -20.59
C HIS A 823 6.72 -12.97 -19.77
N ASP A 824 7.84 -12.68 -20.43
CA ASP A 824 9.16 -12.63 -19.78
C ASP A 824 9.50 -11.24 -19.22
N ILE A 825 9.00 -10.16 -19.85
CA ILE A 825 9.17 -8.78 -19.36
C ILE A 825 8.52 -8.58 -17.98
N ASN A 826 9.07 -7.72 -17.13
CA ASN A 826 8.42 -7.35 -15.86
C ASN A 826 7.11 -6.57 -16.04
N TRP A 827 7.03 -5.66 -17.02
CA TRP A 827 5.82 -4.87 -17.32
C TRP A 827 5.74 -4.42 -18.79
N ILE A 828 4.59 -3.88 -19.19
CA ILE A 828 4.35 -3.38 -20.56
C ILE A 828 4.37 -1.85 -20.55
N VAL A 829 5.07 -1.21 -21.50
CA VAL A 829 5.12 0.26 -21.66
C VAL A 829 4.64 0.64 -23.06
N ALA A 830 3.61 1.48 -23.15
CA ALA A 830 2.96 1.88 -24.39
C ALA A 830 2.64 3.39 -24.45
N ASN A 831 2.58 3.94 -25.67
CA ASN A 831 2.16 5.31 -25.97
C ASN A 831 1.35 5.29 -27.28
N CYS A 832 0.06 4.99 -27.15
CA CYS A 832 -0.82 4.76 -28.29
C CYS A 832 -1.18 6.08 -29.00
N SER A 833 -1.15 6.10 -30.33
CA SER A 833 -1.53 7.31 -31.11
C SER A 833 -2.99 7.31 -31.59
N THR A 834 -3.70 6.18 -31.52
CA THR A 834 -5.08 6.02 -32.03
C THR A 834 -6.05 5.45 -30.97
N PRO A 835 -7.33 5.85 -31.00
CA PRO A 835 -8.35 5.29 -30.10
C PRO A 835 -8.51 3.77 -30.18
N ALA A 836 -8.46 3.17 -31.38
CA ALA A 836 -8.58 1.71 -31.54
C ALA A 836 -7.45 0.94 -30.85
N ASN A 837 -6.20 1.41 -30.93
CA ASN A 837 -5.11 0.77 -30.21
C ASN A 837 -5.26 0.89 -28.68
N TYR A 838 -5.84 2.00 -28.20
CA TYR A 838 -6.17 2.13 -26.77
C TYR A 838 -7.30 1.18 -26.35
N PHE A 839 -8.35 1.02 -27.16
CA PHE A 839 -9.38 0.00 -26.96
C PHE A 839 -8.78 -1.41 -26.87
N HIS A 840 -7.92 -1.77 -27.82
CA HIS A 840 -7.29 -3.08 -27.85
C HIS A 840 -6.32 -3.34 -26.69
N ILE A 841 -5.48 -2.37 -26.31
CA ILE A 841 -4.48 -2.61 -25.25
C ILE A 841 -5.15 -2.82 -23.88
N LEU A 842 -6.27 -2.13 -23.61
CA LEU A 842 -7.08 -2.31 -22.41
C LEU A 842 -7.76 -3.70 -22.38
N ARG A 843 -8.26 -4.19 -23.51
CA ARG A 843 -8.85 -5.55 -23.62
C ARG A 843 -7.78 -6.65 -23.56
N ARG A 844 -6.62 -6.43 -24.21
CA ARG A 844 -5.45 -7.32 -24.17
C ARG A 844 -5.00 -7.62 -22.76
N GLN A 845 -5.04 -6.63 -21.87
CA GLN A 845 -4.68 -6.77 -20.47
C GLN A 845 -5.47 -7.86 -19.71
N ILE A 846 -6.69 -8.18 -20.16
CA ILE A 846 -7.52 -9.25 -19.60
C ILE A 846 -7.42 -10.54 -20.44
N ALA A 847 -7.28 -10.42 -21.77
CA ALA A 847 -7.17 -11.54 -22.71
C ALA A 847 -5.83 -12.31 -22.65
N LEU A 848 -4.78 -11.73 -22.05
CA LEU A 848 -3.52 -12.44 -21.78
C LEU A 848 -3.75 -13.68 -20.87
N PRO A 849 -2.97 -14.76 -21.04
CA PRO A 849 -3.03 -15.95 -20.18
C PRO A 849 -2.23 -15.80 -18.87
N PHE A 850 -1.78 -14.58 -18.54
CA PHE A 850 -1.08 -14.16 -17.33
C PHE A 850 -1.40 -12.68 -17.04
N ARG A 851 -0.84 -12.08 -15.98
CA ARG A 851 -0.95 -10.63 -15.71
C ARG A 851 0.42 -9.96 -15.54
N LYS A 852 0.60 -8.83 -16.21
CA LYS A 852 1.71 -7.88 -16.09
C LYS A 852 1.16 -6.48 -15.85
N PRO A 853 1.83 -5.58 -15.11
CA PRO A 853 1.45 -4.18 -15.08
C PRO A 853 1.55 -3.53 -16.47
N LEU A 854 0.68 -2.55 -16.75
CA LEU A 854 0.59 -1.88 -18.03
C LEU A 854 0.68 -0.36 -17.84
N ILE A 855 1.79 0.23 -18.27
CA ILE A 855 2.07 1.66 -18.21
C ILE A 855 1.66 2.28 -19.55
N ILE A 856 0.65 3.14 -19.55
CA ILE A 856 0.16 3.83 -20.76
C ILE A 856 0.41 5.32 -20.62
N MET A 857 1.21 5.86 -21.54
CA MET A 857 1.30 7.30 -21.74
C MET A 857 0.02 7.75 -22.46
N THR A 858 -0.93 8.31 -21.72
CA THR A 858 -2.22 8.73 -22.26
C THR A 858 -2.15 10.15 -22.83
N PRO A 859 -2.98 10.52 -23.82
CA PRO A 859 -2.85 11.81 -24.48
C PRO A 859 -3.57 12.95 -23.75
N LYS A 860 -3.21 14.19 -24.12
CA LYS A 860 -3.90 15.41 -23.70
C LYS A 860 -4.58 16.09 -24.89
N SER A 861 -3.83 16.62 -25.86
CA SER A 861 -4.42 17.22 -27.07
C SER A 861 -5.11 16.21 -28.00
N LEU A 862 -4.63 14.96 -28.10
CA LEU A 862 -5.23 13.96 -29.00
C LEU A 862 -6.65 13.56 -28.60
N LEU A 863 -7.06 13.78 -27.34
CA LEU A 863 -8.43 13.57 -26.86
C LEU A 863 -9.48 14.36 -27.68
N ARG A 864 -9.07 15.37 -28.46
CA ARG A 864 -9.93 16.16 -29.34
C ARG A 864 -9.33 16.44 -30.72
N HIS A 865 -8.19 15.83 -31.08
CA HIS A 865 -7.54 16.11 -32.36
C HIS A 865 -8.37 15.50 -33.52
N PRO A 866 -8.72 16.25 -34.58
CA PRO A 866 -9.65 15.76 -35.62
C PRO A 866 -9.18 14.47 -36.32
N GLU A 867 -7.86 14.32 -36.49
CA GLU A 867 -7.24 13.16 -37.13
C GLU A 867 -6.95 12.00 -36.14
N ALA A 868 -7.11 12.22 -34.82
CA ALA A 868 -6.91 11.20 -33.79
C ALA A 868 -8.21 10.41 -33.52
N ARG A 869 -8.76 9.84 -34.59
CA ARG A 869 -9.98 9.04 -34.61
C ARG A 869 -9.70 7.67 -35.23
N SER A 870 -10.56 6.69 -34.94
CA SER A 870 -10.52 5.36 -35.58
C SER A 870 -11.88 5.01 -36.17
N SER A 871 -11.90 4.11 -37.15
CA SER A 871 -13.13 3.45 -37.59
C SER A 871 -13.51 2.33 -36.60
N PHE A 872 -14.79 1.93 -36.58
CA PHE A 872 -15.22 0.68 -35.96
C PHE A 872 -14.52 -0.52 -36.61
N ASP A 873 -14.14 -0.42 -37.89
CA ASP A 873 -13.45 -1.48 -38.64
C ASP A 873 -12.06 -1.82 -38.08
N ASP A 874 -11.46 -0.89 -37.30
CA ASP A 874 -10.22 -1.12 -36.54
C ASP A 874 -10.47 -1.79 -35.16
N MET A 875 -11.71 -2.16 -34.82
CA MET A 875 -12.12 -2.66 -33.49
C MET A 875 -13.09 -3.86 -33.51
N VAL A 876 -13.51 -4.34 -34.69
CA VAL A 876 -14.43 -5.48 -34.84
C VAL A 876 -13.74 -6.85 -34.72
N ASP A 877 -14.50 -7.94 -34.58
CA ASP A 877 -13.97 -9.32 -34.52
C ASP A 877 -12.83 -9.59 -35.54
N GLY A 878 -11.75 -10.20 -35.06
CA GLY A 878 -10.52 -10.43 -35.83
C GLY A 878 -9.47 -9.32 -35.76
N THR A 879 -9.80 -8.15 -35.17
CA THR A 879 -8.82 -7.08 -34.91
C THR A 879 -8.07 -7.25 -33.57
N GLU A 880 -6.89 -6.63 -33.48
CA GLU A 880 -6.02 -6.69 -32.31
C GLU A 880 -5.10 -5.46 -32.17
N PHE A 881 -4.38 -5.40 -31.05
CA PHE A 881 -3.43 -4.32 -30.75
C PHE A 881 -2.21 -4.32 -31.69
N LYS A 882 -2.05 -3.24 -32.45
CA LYS A 882 -0.97 -3.05 -33.42
C LYS A 882 0.27 -2.51 -32.70
N ARG A 883 1.23 -3.40 -32.37
CA ARG A 883 2.53 -3.04 -31.70
C ARG A 883 3.30 -1.94 -32.45
N ILE A 884 3.26 -1.98 -33.78
CA ILE A 884 3.71 -0.92 -34.70
C ILE A 884 2.57 -0.59 -35.66
N ILE A 885 2.44 0.68 -36.05
CA ILE A 885 1.59 1.10 -37.17
C ILE A 885 2.48 1.66 -38.29
N PRO A 886 2.70 0.91 -39.39
CA PRO A 886 3.47 1.35 -40.55
C PRO A 886 2.94 2.62 -41.24
N ASP A 887 3.77 3.22 -42.09
CA ASP A 887 3.35 4.30 -42.98
C ASP A 887 2.35 3.82 -44.05
N ALA A 888 1.31 4.62 -44.28
CA ALA A 888 0.22 4.37 -45.22
C ALA A 888 0.09 5.47 -46.31
N SER A 889 1.15 6.27 -46.52
CA SER A 889 1.19 7.35 -47.51
C SER A 889 1.79 6.87 -48.85
N PRO A 890 1.85 7.70 -49.91
CA PRO A 890 2.47 7.32 -51.19
C PRO A 890 3.90 6.75 -51.06
N ALA A 891 4.67 7.15 -50.04
CA ALA A 891 5.96 6.56 -49.69
C ALA A 891 5.92 5.03 -49.52
N SER A 892 4.84 4.46 -48.95
CA SER A 892 4.69 3.00 -48.78
C SER A 892 4.42 2.25 -50.09
N GLN A 893 3.98 2.95 -51.15
CA GLN A 893 3.73 2.38 -52.48
C GLN A 893 5.00 2.26 -53.32
N ASN A 894 6.08 2.98 -52.99
CA ASN A 894 7.37 2.86 -53.65
C ASN A 894 8.55 2.86 -52.65
N PRO A 895 8.67 1.85 -51.76
CA PRO A 895 9.61 1.88 -50.65
C PRO A 895 11.09 2.04 -51.05
N ALA A 896 11.46 1.61 -52.25
CA ALA A 896 12.82 1.74 -52.78
C ALA A 896 13.21 3.20 -53.17
N LYS A 897 12.24 4.11 -53.30
CA LYS A 897 12.46 5.54 -53.55
C LYS A 897 12.45 6.41 -52.29
N VAL A 898 12.01 5.85 -51.16
CA VAL A 898 11.97 6.57 -49.88
C VAL A 898 13.38 6.87 -49.42
N LYS A 899 13.65 8.15 -49.16
CA LYS A 899 14.94 8.68 -48.70
C LYS A 899 15.09 8.61 -47.19
N LYS A 900 13.98 8.65 -46.44
CA LYS A 900 13.97 8.69 -44.97
C LYS A 900 12.78 7.90 -44.40
N LEU A 901 13.05 7.06 -43.41
CA LEU A 901 12.07 6.36 -42.60
C LEU A 901 12.15 6.91 -41.17
N ILE A 902 11.10 7.62 -40.75
CA ILE A 902 11.01 8.24 -39.44
C ILE A 902 10.16 7.34 -38.53
N PHE A 903 10.77 6.79 -37.50
CA PHE A 903 10.09 6.18 -36.38
C PHE A 903 9.75 7.23 -35.32
N CYS A 904 8.57 7.14 -34.73
CA CYS A 904 8.10 8.02 -33.68
C CYS A 904 7.07 7.30 -32.78
N THR A 905 6.61 7.96 -31.71
CA THR A 905 5.58 7.42 -30.81
C THR A 905 4.64 8.53 -30.30
N GLY A 906 3.41 8.19 -29.94
CA GLY A 906 2.43 9.13 -29.41
C GLY A 906 2.10 10.33 -30.31
N ARG A 907 1.95 11.52 -29.69
CA ARG A 907 1.40 12.72 -30.33
C ARG A 907 2.26 13.34 -31.43
N VAL A 908 3.58 13.19 -31.39
CA VAL A 908 4.49 13.84 -32.35
C VAL A 908 4.29 13.34 -33.79
N TYR A 909 3.68 12.16 -33.98
CA TYR A 909 3.24 11.65 -35.28
C TYR A 909 2.37 12.65 -36.07
N TYR A 910 1.44 13.35 -35.41
CA TYR A 910 0.52 14.28 -36.05
C TYR A 910 1.24 15.58 -36.46
N ASP A 911 2.17 16.06 -35.63
CA ASP A 911 3.02 17.21 -35.96
C ASP A 911 3.98 16.88 -37.14
N LEU A 912 4.53 15.66 -37.19
CA LEU A 912 5.40 15.16 -38.26
C LEU A 912 4.66 14.95 -39.59
N THR A 913 3.50 14.28 -39.58
CA THR A 913 2.71 14.02 -40.79
C THR A 913 2.18 15.30 -41.41
N LYS A 914 1.72 16.26 -40.58
CA LYS A 914 1.40 17.61 -41.02
C LYS A 914 2.59 18.29 -41.70
N ALA A 915 3.76 18.32 -41.05
CA ALA A 915 4.96 18.94 -41.61
C ALA A 915 5.43 18.30 -42.94
N ARG A 916 5.31 16.97 -43.07
CA ARG A 916 5.59 16.24 -44.32
C ARG A 916 4.66 16.70 -45.45
N LYS A 917 3.37 16.81 -45.17
CA LYS A 917 2.33 17.21 -46.14
C LYS A 917 2.46 18.68 -46.56
N GLU A 918 2.69 19.58 -45.61
CA GLU A 918 2.94 21.01 -45.88
C GLU A 918 4.17 21.23 -46.78
N ARG A 919 5.13 20.29 -46.78
CA ARG A 919 6.36 20.31 -47.59
C ARG A 919 6.31 19.41 -48.83
N GLN A 920 5.17 18.74 -49.08
CA GLN A 920 4.93 17.85 -50.23
C GLN A 920 5.85 16.61 -50.27
N LEU A 921 6.40 16.18 -49.14
CA LEU A 921 7.38 15.09 -49.03
C LEU A 921 6.74 13.70 -48.81
N GLU A 922 5.45 13.55 -49.15
CA GLU A 922 4.65 12.33 -48.91
C GLU A 922 5.05 11.13 -49.79
N SER A 923 5.96 11.31 -50.74
CA SER A 923 6.59 10.23 -51.53
C SER A 923 8.05 9.93 -51.11
N ASP A 924 8.72 10.88 -50.44
CA ASP A 924 10.14 10.81 -50.10
C ASP A 924 10.40 10.32 -48.67
N ILE A 925 9.44 10.54 -47.76
CA ILE A 925 9.56 10.27 -46.33
C ILE A 925 8.42 9.35 -45.87
N ALA A 926 8.74 8.19 -45.31
CA ALA A 926 7.80 7.33 -44.59
C ALA A 926 7.81 7.66 -43.08
N ILE A 927 6.64 7.64 -42.42
CA ILE A 927 6.52 7.88 -40.98
C ILE A 927 5.76 6.71 -40.34
N SER A 928 6.47 5.92 -39.53
CA SER A 928 5.95 4.70 -38.88
C SER A 928 5.96 4.86 -37.35
N ARG A 929 4.98 4.28 -36.68
CA ARG A 929 4.73 4.49 -35.24
C ARG A 929 5.04 3.27 -34.41
N LEU A 930 5.78 3.46 -33.33
CA LEU A 930 6.00 2.48 -32.27
C LEU A 930 4.98 2.71 -31.15
N GLU A 931 4.01 1.81 -30.99
CA GLU A 931 2.88 1.99 -30.07
C GLU A 931 3.11 1.25 -28.74
N GLN A 932 3.75 0.08 -28.80
CA GLN A 932 4.34 -0.61 -27.65
C GLN A 932 5.85 -0.42 -27.69
N ILE A 933 6.41 0.20 -26.66
CA ILE A 933 7.84 0.49 -26.55
C ILE A 933 8.54 -0.67 -25.85
N SER A 934 7.97 -1.17 -24.75
CA SER A 934 8.45 -2.36 -24.04
C SER A 934 7.32 -3.38 -23.87
N PRO A 935 7.52 -4.68 -24.15
CA PRO A 935 8.70 -5.25 -24.82
C PRO A 935 8.91 -4.66 -26.21
N PHE A 936 10.18 -4.45 -26.58
CA PHE A 936 10.55 -3.88 -27.86
C PHE A 936 10.27 -4.86 -29.02
N PRO A 937 9.50 -4.48 -30.06
CA PRO A 937 9.09 -5.39 -31.13
C PRO A 937 10.18 -5.53 -32.21
N TYR A 938 11.30 -6.19 -31.87
CA TYR A 938 12.45 -6.40 -32.78
C TYR A 938 12.02 -6.94 -34.15
N ASP A 939 11.11 -7.91 -34.17
CA ASP A 939 10.52 -8.54 -35.36
C ASP A 939 9.89 -7.51 -36.33
N LEU A 940 9.05 -6.62 -35.81
CA LEU A 940 8.36 -5.61 -36.63
C LEU A 940 9.28 -4.45 -37.03
N ILE A 941 10.24 -4.08 -36.17
CA ILE A 941 11.26 -3.07 -36.48
C ILE A 941 12.15 -3.55 -37.63
N LYS A 942 12.67 -4.78 -37.53
CA LYS A 942 13.47 -5.45 -38.56
C LYS A 942 12.72 -5.52 -39.89
N ALA A 943 11.44 -5.91 -39.87
CA ALA A 943 10.60 -5.98 -41.06
C ALA A 943 10.35 -4.60 -41.72
N GLU A 944 9.99 -3.57 -40.95
CA GLU A 944 9.74 -2.22 -41.48
C GLU A 944 11.03 -1.55 -41.97
N CYS A 945 12.17 -1.76 -41.29
CA CYS A 945 13.49 -1.30 -41.76
C CYS A 945 13.91 -1.99 -43.07
N ALA A 946 13.61 -3.28 -43.25
CA ALA A 946 13.90 -4.03 -44.47
C ALA A 946 13.04 -3.61 -45.67
N LYS A 947 11.77 -3.25 -45.42
CA LYS A 947 10.83 -2.75 -46.44
C LYS A 947 11.32 -1.48 -47.15
N TYR A 948 12.02 -0.58 -46.44
CA TYR A 948 12.58 0.66 -47.00
C TYR A 948 14.12 0.60 -47.07
N PRO A 949 14.72 -0.18 -47.99
CA PRO A 949 16.15 -0.53 -47.92
C PRO A 949 17.12 0.64 -48.12
N ASN A 950 16.70 1.67 -48.85
CA ASN A 950 17.55 2.81 -49.25
C ASN A 950 17.46 4.02 -48.32
N ALA A 951 16.59 3.99 -47.30
CA ALA A 951 16.27 5.15 -46.49
C ALA A 951 17.27 5.39 -45.33
N GLU A 952 17.51 6.66 -44.97
CA GLU A 952 18.00 7.03 -43.64
C GLU A 952 17.00 6.52 -42.58
N LEU A 953 17.50 5.96 -41.48
CA LEU A 953 16.68 5.55 -40.34
C LEU A 953 16.74 6.62 -39.26
N VAL A 954 15.58 7.11 -38.83
CA VAL A 954 15.49 8.26 -37.90
C VAL A 954 14.54 7.96 -36.76
N TRP A 955 14.92 8.28 -35.52
CA TRP A 955 14.00 8.38 -34.39
C TRP A 955 13.63 9.84 -34.14
N ALA A 956 12.34 10.15 -34.21
CA ALA A 956 11.80 11.48 -33.94
C ALA A 956 10.97 11.48 -32.65
N GLN A 957 11.39 12.27 -31.66
CA GLN A 957 10.68 12.43 -30.38
C GLN A 957 10.59 13.90 -29.95
N GLU A 958 9.55 14.24 -29.18
CA GLU A 958 9.32 15.61 -28.72
C GLU A 958 10.03 15.94 -27.39
N GLU A 959 10.48 14.92 -26.67
CA GLU A 959 11.25 15.03 -25.43
C GLU A 959 12.71 15.43 -25.68
N HIS A 960 13.39 15.88 -24.63
CA HIS A 960 14.83 16.11 -24.63
C HIS A 960 15.61 14.80 -24.77
N LYS A 961 16.78 14.80 -25.44
CA LYS A 961 17.51 13.56 -25.80
C LYS A 961 17.83 12.62 -24.61
N ASN A 962 17.95 13.17 -23.39
CA ASN A 962 18.18 12.43 -22.15
C ASN A 962 16.87 12.02 -21.42
N GLN A 963 15.73 12.03 -22.11
CA GLN A 963 14.38 11.78 -21.61
C GLN A 963 13.54 11.07 -22.69
N GLY A 964 12.33 10.65 -22.36
CA GLY A 964 11.45 9.96 -23.31
C GLY A 964 11.99 8.58 -23.65
N TYR A 965 12.33 8.36 -24.92
CA TYR A 965 12.47 7.03 -25.49
C TYR A 965 13.88 6.71 -25.99
N TRP A 966 14.61 7.73 -26.48
CA TRP A 966 15.88 7.57 -27.20
C TRP A 966 16.86 6.58 -26.56
N THR A 967 17.16 6.72 -25.27
CA THR A 967 18.17 5.88 -24.57
C THR A 967 17.76 4.43 -24.35
N TYR A 968 16.48 4.09 -24.52
CA TYR A 968 15.99 2.70 -24.55
C TYR A 968 15.97 2.15 -25.98
N ILE A 969 15.62 3.01 -26.94
CA ILE A 969 15.43 2.70 -28.36
C ILE A 969 16.75 2.51 -29.12
N GLU A 970 17.73 3.39 -28.92
CA GLU A 970 19.02 3.46 -29.65
C GLU A 970 19.71 2.08 -29.77
N PRO A 971 20.09 1.40 -28.67
CA PRO A 971 20.80 0.11 -28.77
C PRO A 971 19.91 -1.02 -29.30
N ARG A 972 18.61 -1.00 -29.01
CA ARG A 972 17.66 -2.05 -29.45
C ARG A 972 17.42 -2.02 -30.95
N PHE A 973 17.44 -0.83 -31.57
CA PHE A 973 17.46 -0.69 -33.02
C PHE A 973 18.75 -1.25 -33.62
N ASP A 974 19.91 -0.95 -33.04
CA ASP A 974 21.18 -1.48 -33.52
C ASP A 974 21.22 -3.01 -33.43
N THR A 975 20.73 -3.61 -32.34
CA THR A 975 20.53 -5.07 -32.22
C THR A 975 19.56 -5.62 -33.28
N ALA A 976 18.41 -4.96 -33.49
CA ALA A 976 17.40 -5.38 -34.46
C ALA A 976 17.87 -5.34 -35.94
N ILE A 977 18.84 -4.48 -36.25
CA ILE A 977 19.33 -4.24 -37.62
C ILE A 977 20.64 -4.98 -37.89
N ASN A 978 21.57 -5.02 -36.92
CA ASN A 978 22.92 -5.53 -37.12
C ASN A 978 23.12 -6.97 -36.61
N SER A 979 22.17 -7.52 -35.84
CA SER A 979 22.17 -8.89 -35.28
C SER A 979 23.39 -9.21 -34.40
N THR A 980 23.27 -8.95 -33.09
CA THR A 980 24.31 -9.26 -32.10
C THR A 980 23.98 -10.48 -31.24
N ARG A 981 25.01 -11.33 -31.07
CA ARG A 981 25.14 -12.41 -30.08
C ARG A 981 24.04 -13.50 -30.08
N ASP A 982 24.32 -14.58 -30.81
CA ASP A 982 23.76 -15.89 -30.47
C ASP A 982 24.14 -16.25 -29.02
N LEU A 983 23.15 -16.48 -28.16
CA LEU A 983 23.35 -17.09 -26.85
C LEU A 983 23.28 -18.61 -27.02
N SER A 984 24.37 -19.32 -26.74
CA SER A 984 24.39 -20.79 -26.65
C SER A 984 23.59 -21.27 -25.44
N ASP A 985 23.06 -22.49 -25.47
CA ASP A 985 22.18 -23.06 -24.42
C ASP A 985 22.75 -22.96 -22.98
N ASP A 986 24.07 -22.95 -22.81
CA ASP A 986 24.73 -22.72 -21.52
C ASP A 986 24.36 -21.35 -20.88
N ASP A 987 24.10 -20.30 -21.65
CA ASP A 987 23.75 -18.96 -21.13
C ASP A 987 22.31 -18.92 -20.54
N TYR A 988 21.41 -19.80 -20.98
CA TYR A 988 20.11 -20.02 -20.29
C TYR A 988 20.30 -20.69 -18.90
N SER A 989 21.40 -21.42 -18.70
CA SER A 989 21.75 -22.00 -17.39
C SER A 989 22.47 -21.01 -16.44
N THR A 990 22.95 -19.87 -16.96
CA THR A 990 23.68 -18.85 -16.17
C THR A 990 22.84 -17.59 -15.90
N THR A 991 21.81 -17.30 -16.70
CA THR A 991 20.75 -16.34 -16.30
C THR A 991 19.88 -16.86 -15.16
N SER A 992 19.73 -18.19 -15.04
CA SER A 992 19.10 -18.86 -13.90
C SER A 992 20.03 -19.12 -12.70
N LYS A 993 21.35 -18.97 -12.86
CA LYS A 993 22.34 -19.07 -11.77
C LYS A 993 22.93 -17.71 -11.43
N ALA A 994 22.41 -17.11 -10.36
CA ALA A 994 22.84 -15.83 -9.83
C ALA A 994 24.37 -15.66 -9.85
N THR A 995 24.85 -14.56 -10.42
CA THR A 995 26.29 -14.30 -10.64
C THR A 995 27.01 -13.95 -9.33
N SER A 996 27.24 -14.97 -8.49
CA SER A 996 27.83 -14.87 -7.17
C SER A 996 29.34 -14.58 -7.21
N ARG A 997 29.73 -13.41 -7.71
CA ARG A 997 31.07 -12.86 -7.47
C ARG A 997 31.18 -12.42 -6.03
N SER A 998 31.60 -13.36 -5.18
CA SER A 998 31.84 -13.15 -3.75
C SER A 998 32.80 -11.98 -3.51
N THR A 999 32.35 -10.99 -2.75
CA THR A 999 33.18 -9.87 -2.26
C THR A 999 33.31 -9.95 -0.74
N ALA A 1000 34.09 -10.94 -0.29
CA ALA A 1000 34.43 -11.09 1.13
C ALA A 1000 35.56 -10.12 1.54
N THR A 1001 35.35 -9.41 2.63
CA THR A 1001 36.15 -8.27 3.12
C THR A 1001 37.55 -8.62 3.63
N SER A 1002 38.58 -7.89 3.17
CA SER A 1002 39.73 -7.38 3.96
C SER A 1002 40.61 -6.48 3.05
N ALA A 1003 41.44 -5.55 3.51
CA ALA A 1003 41.81 -5.13 4.87
C ALA A 1003 41.99 -3.59 4.95
N GLY A 1004 42.30 -3.06 6.15
CA GLY A 1004 42.69 -1.66 6.35
C GLY A 1004 44.10 -1.32 5.82
N ALA A 1005 44.41 -0.02 5.77
CA ALA A 1005 45.58 0.51 5.08
C ALA A 1005 46.93 0.30 5.78
N ALA A 1006 47.99 0.10 4.99
CA ALA A 1006 49.34 0.61 5.25
C ALA A 1006 50.15 0.74 3.94
N THR A 1007 50.98 1.78 3.84
CA THR A 1007 51.89 2.03 2.71
C THR A 1007 53.29 1.47 2.95
N SER A 1008 53.91 0.87 1.92
CA SER A 1008 55.36 0.96 1.73
C SER A 1008 55.75 0.80 0.25
N ARG A 1009 56.56 1.72 -0.27
CA ARG A 1009 57.37 1.52 -1.48
C ARG A 1009 58.84 1.59 -1.07
N THR A 1010 59.59 0.59 -1.48
CA THR A 1010 61.05 0.51 -1.50
C THR A 1010 61.42 -0.16 -2.83
N THR A 1011 62.55 0.10 -3.50
CA THR A 1011 63.90 0.38 -2.97
C THR A 1011 64.73 1.33 -3.89
N THR A 1012 65.34 2.37 -3.31
CA THR A 1012 66.76 2.86 -3.53
C THR A 1012 67.26 3.25 -4.94
N PRO A 1013 68.41 3.96 -5.11
CA PRO A 1013 69.40 4.39 -4.10
C PRO A 1013 69.81 5.90 -4.10
N GLU A 1014 70.66 6.24 -3.11
CA GLU A 1014 71.71 7.28 -3.10
C GLU A 1014 71.38 8.78 -3.36
N SER A 1015 71.53 9.64 -2.34
CA SER A 1015 72.82 10.33 -2.03
C SER A 1015 72.72 11.55 -1.08
N SER A 1016 73.74 11.72 -0.24
CA SER A 1016 74.30 12.96 0.38
C SER A 1016 73.46 14.02 1.16
N SER A 1017 74.06 14.43 2.29
CA SER A 1017 74.08 15.78 2.92
C SER A 1017 72.83 16.45 3.50
N SER A 1018 72.85 16.57 4.83
CA SER A 1018 72.28 17.64 5.67
C SER A 1018 73.13 18.95 5.64
N PRO A 1019 72.83 20.01 6.42
CA PRO A 1019 71.55 20.66 6.76
C PRO A 1019 71.58 22.20 6.57
N SER A 1020 70.44 22.92 6.69
CA SER A 1020 70.44 24.33 7.16
C SER A 1020 69.06 24.82 7.63
N SER A 1021 69.04 25.98 8.27
CA SER A 1021 67.92 26.60 9.00
C SER A 1021 67.38 27.87 8.31
N SER A 1022 66.29 28.44 8.88
CA SER A 1022 65.89 29.87 8.77
C SER A 1022 65.27 30.33 7.42
N THR A 1023 64.42 31.37 7.31
CA THR A 1023 63.53 32.10 8.26
C THR A 1023 62.49 32.93 7.50
N THR A 1024 61.40 33.32 8.17
CA THR A 1024 60.57 34.56 7.96
C THR A 1024 59.86 34.87 6.63
N SER A 1025 58.56 35.18 6.75
CA SER A 1025 57.77 36.15 5.94
C SER A 1025 57.41 35.75 4.47
N THR A 1026 56.41 36.33 3.80
CA THR A 1026 55.38 37.33 4.20
C THR A 1026 54.01 37.08 3.52
N SER A 1027 52.98 37.76 4.02
CA SER A 1027 51.60 37.97 3.50
C SER A 1027 51.32 37.92 1.98
N GLY A 1028 50.11 37.48 1.59
CA GLY A 1028 49.46 37.89 0.33
C GLY A 1028 48.16 37.15 -0.04
N SER A 1029 47.10 37.90 -0.40
CA SER A 1029 45.90 37.51 -1.19
C SER A 1029 45.33 36.07 -1.02
N SER A 1030 44.28 35.85 -0.23
CA SER A 1030 42.85 36.10 -0.55
C SER A 1030 42.19 35.04 -1.46
N SER A 1031 41.58 34.03 -0.84
CA SER A 1031 40.44 33.30 -1.41
C SER A 1031 39.16 34.14 -1.32
N SER A 1032 38.31 34.09 -2.34
CA SER A 1032 36.93 34.63 -2.29
C SER A 1032 36.11 34.18 -3.49
N TRP A 1033 35.19 33.24 -3.28
CA TRP A 1033 33.84 33.21 -3.89
C TRP A 1033 33.02 32.07 -3.26
N LEU A 1034 32.21 32.39 -2.24
CA LEU A 1034 30.95 31.73 -1.79
C LEU A 1034 30.62 32.13 -0.34
N ALA A 1035 30.30 33.41 -0.12
CA ALA A 1035 29.77 33.90 1.16
C ALA A 1035 28.93 35.19 0.96
N ARG A 1036 27.69 35.02 0.48
CA ARG A 1036 26.63 36.05 0.53
C ARG A 1036 25.28 35.37 0.79
N LEU A 1037 24.31 36.19 1.22
CA LEU A 1037 23.00 35.84 1.78
C LEU A 1037 23.04 35.51 3.29
N PHE A 1038 22.74 36.57 4.07
CA PHE A 1038 22.23 36.59 5.44
C PHE A 1038 23.22 36.47 6.64
N GLY A 1039 23.73 37.64 7.08
CA GLY A 1039 23.84 37.96 8.51
C GLY A 1039 22.49 38.52 9.02
N PHE A 1040 22.26 38.84 10.30
CA PHE A 1040 23.12 39.11 11.48
C PHE A 1040 22.56 38.34 12.72
N GLY A 1041 23.19 38.27 13.90
CA GLY A 1041 24.45 38.85 14.39
C GLY A 1041 24.78 38.46 15.85
N GLN A 1042 25.95 38.91 16.34
CA GLN A 1042 26.59 38.61 17.63
C GLN A 1042 25.70 38.84 18.88
N LYS A 1043 25.90 38.17 20.02
CA LYS A 1043 27.11 38.12 20.91
C LYS A 1043 27.08 36.87 21.83
N LYS A 1044 28.08 36.50 22.66
CA LYS A 1044 29.57 36.65 22.81
C LYS A 1044 29.88 36.29 24.29
N GLU A 1045 31.14 35.94 24.63
CA GLU A 1045 31.75 35.75 25.98
C GLU A 1045 31.64 34.30 26.56
N THR A 1046 32.74 33.51 26.63
CA THR A 1046 33.95 33.48 27.51
C THR A 1046 33.72 32.82 28.88
N ALA A 1047 34.59 31.97 29.46
CA ALA A 1047 35.86 31.36 29.00
C ALA A 1047 36.31 30.20 29.93
N ALA A 1048 37.52 29.67 29.67
CA ALA A 1048 38.44 28.98 30.59
C ALA A 1048 38.24 27.47 30.92
N SER A 1049 39.27 26.69 30.54
CA SER A 1049 39.72 25.40 31.15
C SER A 1049 40.59 25.72 32.42
N PRO A 1050 41.40 24.82 33.08
CA PRO A 1050 41.88 23.48 32.67
C PRO A 1050 42.01 22.40 33.80
N ALA A 1051 42.71 21.30 33.47
CA ALA A 1051 43.55 20.48 34.36
C ALA A 1051 42.90 19.49 35.36
N SER A 1052 43.51 18.35 35.73
CA SER A 1052 44.62 17.56 35.11
C SER A 1052 44.83 16.21 35.83
N THR A 1053 45.58 15.27 35.20
CA THR A 1053 46.50 14.26 35.82
C THR A 1053 45.92 13.17 36.78
N SER A 1054 46.49 11.96 36.95
CA SER A 1054 47.57 11.22 36.23
C SER A 1054 47.76 9.77 36.74
N SER A 1055 48.12 8.84 35.84
CA SER A 1055 49.08 7.72 36.07
C SER A 1055 48.66 6.56 37.06
N GLN A 1056 49.33 5.39 37.20
CA GLN A 1056 50.57 4.84 36.60
C GLN A 1056 50.69 3.29 36.77
N THR A 1057 51.31 2.56 35.81
CA THR A 1057 52.13 1.30 35.99
C THR A 1057 51.50 0.00 36.60
N THR A 1058 52.01 -1.25 36.47
CA THR A 1058 53.19 -1.84 35.75
C THR A 1058 53.05 -3.36 35.42
N THR A 1059 53.50 -3.77 34.22
CA THR A 1059 54.28 -5.00 33.85
C THR A 1059 53.86 -6.48 34.07
N LYS A 1060 54.25 -7.27 33.04
CA LYS A 1060 55.03 -8.56 33.03
C LYS A 1060 54.31 -9.93 32.97
N ARG A 1061 54.62 -10.66 31.87
CA ARG A 1061 55.23 -12.03 31.77
C ARG A 1061 54.52 -13.22 32.46
N SER A 1062 54.65 -14.49 32.06
CA SER A 1062 55.25 -15.22 30.89
C SER A 1062 54.97 -16.74 31.10
N SER A 1063 54.92 -17.66 30.13
CA SER A 1063 54.92 -17.67 28.64
C SER A 1063 54.78 -19.15 28.18
N THR A 1064 54.99 -19.45 26.87
CA THR A 1064 55.40 -20.78 26.34
C THR A 1064 54.37 -21.94 26.46
N SER A 1065 54.33 -22.98 25.61
CA SER A 1065 55.09 -23.31 24.38
C SER A 1065 54.45 -24.49 23.61
N TYR A 1066 54.58 -24.47 22.27
CA TYR A 1066 54.80 -25.61 21.35
C TYR A 1066 53.72 -26.72 21.13
N SER A 1067 53.29 -26.81 19.85
CA SER A 1067 53.35 -28.00 18.94
C SER A 1067 52.66 -29.33 19.35
N SER A 1068 52.47 -30.33 18.47
CA SER A 1068 52.86 -30.50 17.05
C SER A 1068 51.87 -31.39 16.26
N ASP A 1069 51.90 -31.23 14.93
CA ASP A 1069 51.88 -32.29 13.91
C ASP A 1069 50.76 -33.35 13.83
N SER A 1070 49.95 -33.17 12.79
CA SER A 1070 49.92 -34.07 11.61
C SER A 1070 48.88 -35.20 11.48
N SER A 1071 47.95 -34.96 10.55
CA SER A 1071 47.77 -35.76 9.32
C SER A 1071 47.00 -37.09 9.31
N ASN A 1072 46.43 -37.32 8.12
CA ASN A 1072 46.19 -38.60 7.44
C ASN A 1072 45.03 -39.52 7.86
N ASN A 1073 43.96 -39.35 7.07
CA ASN A 1073 43.44 -40.36 6.13
C ASN A 1073 42.36 -41.39 6.56
N THR A 1074 41.16 -41.10 6.05
CA THR A 1074 40.35 -41.96 5.15
C THR A 1074 39.75 -43.29 5.61
N LEU A 1075 38.48 -43.47 5.22
CA LEU A 1075 37.81 -44.73 4.84
C LEU A 1075 37.61 -45.77 5.97
N SER A 1076 36.49 -46.49 6.08
CA SER A 1076 35.22 -46.52 5.33
C SER A 1076 34.24 -47.41 6.11
N ASN A 1077 33.03 -47.68 5.57
CA ASN A 1077 32.32 -48.98 5.58
C ASN A 1077 32.36 -49.85 6.88
N ASN A 1078 31.25 -50.37 7.41
CA ASN A 1078 30.04 -50.81 6.72
C ASN A 1078 29.02 -51.39 7.71
N GLN A 1079 27.80 -51.68 7.24
CA GLN A 1079 26.97 -52.84 7.63
C GLN A 1079 26.41 -52.97 9.08
N ILE A 1080 25.32 -53.71 9.36
CA ILE A 1080 24.12 -54.11 8.57
C ILE A 1080 23.09 -54.76 9.54
N ASN A 1081 21.80 -54.82 9.14
CA ASN A 1081 20.78 -55.79 9.63
C ASN A 1081 20.31 -55.69 11.12
N THR A 1082 19.15 -56.22 11.56
CA THR A 1082 17.98 -56.83 10.88
C THR A 1082 16.72 -56.83 11.78
N THR A 1083 15.53 -56.67 11.16
CA THR A 1083 14.31 -57.50 11.29
C THR A 1083 13.73 -57.89 12.67
N THR A 1084 12.40 -57.69 12.86
CA THR A 1084 11.45 -58.81 13.14
C THR A 1084 9.94 -58.46 13.02
N ASN A 1085 9.31 -59.02 11.97
CA ASN A 1085 8.12 -59.90 12.00
C ASN A 1085 6.64 -59.45 12.23
N ASN A 1086 5.76 -60.15 11.46
CA ASN A 1086 4.39 -60.65 11.77
C ASN A 1086 3.20 -59.65 11.79
N GLN A 1087 1.91 -60.00 11.54
CA GLN A 1087 1.18 -61.19 10.98
C GLN A 1087 -0.31 -60.79 10.71
N THR A 1088 -1.19 -61.40 9.88
CA THR A 1088 -1.13 -62.16 8.60
C THR A 1088 -2.54 -62.42 8.01
N VAL A 1089 -2.73 -62.22 6.69
CA VAL A 1089 -3.46 -63.13 5.73
C VAL A 1089 -5.02 -63.07 5.59
N ILE A 1090 -5.48 -63.60 4.44
CA ILE A 1090 -6.84 -63.78 3.85
C ILE A 1090 -7.44 -62.56 3.10
N ALA A 1091 -8.09 -62.71 1.92
CA ALA A 1091 -7.63 -63.15 0.58
C ALA A 1091 -8.82 -63.37 -0.39
N SER A 1092 -8.72 -63.01 -1.68
CA SER A 1092 -9.07 -63.87 -2.84
C SER A 1092 -9.08 -63.18 -4.24
N ASN A 1093 -8.43 -63.86 -5.20
CA ASN A 1093 -8.79 -64.09 -6.61
C ASN A 1093 -9.05 -62.94 -7.62
N ASN A 1094 -7.99 -62.68 -8.40
CA ASN A 1094 -7.96 -62.63 -9.89
C ASN A 1094 -9.17 -63.22 -10.65
N THR A 1095 -9.48 -62.69 -11.85
CA THR A 1095 -9.08 -63.32 -13.15
C THR A 1095 -9.50 -62.54 -14.42
N HIS A 1096 -8.52 -62.28 -15.30
CA HIS A 1096 -8.49 -62.56 -16.77
C HIS A 1096 -9.43 -61.83 -17.77
N HIS A 1097 -9.12 -61.67 -19.06
CA HIS A 1097 -7.99 -62.05 -19.97
C HIS A 1097 -7.87 -60.99 -21.12
N ASN A 1098 -6.93 -60.95 -22.08
CA ASN A 1098 -5.48 -61.27 -22.18
C ASN A 1098 -4.99 -61.05 -23.65
N HIS A 1099 -3.67 -61.18 -23.90
CA HIS A 1099 -2.98 -61.32 -25.22
C HIS A 1099 -2.69 -60.04 -26.03
N ASN A 1100 -1.53 -59.86 -26.69
CA ASN A 1100 -0.20 -60.55 -26.73
C ASN A 1100 0.84 -59.57 -27.40
N ASP A 1101 2.16 -59.81 -27.58
CA ASP A 1101 3.05 -60.97 -27.40
C ASP A 1101 4.56 -60.55 -27.21
N LYS A 1102 5.43 -61.53 -26.90
CA LYS A 1102 6.90 -61.75 -27.11
C LYS A 1102 7.93 -60.63 -27.51
N ARG A 1103 9.27 -60.86 -27.46
CA ARG A 1103 10.25 -61.46 -26.47
C ARG A 1103 11.68 -61.64 -27.08
N ILE A 1104 12.71 -61.55 -26.23
CA ILE A 1104 14.06 -62.21 -26.30
C ILE A 1104 15.13 -61.71 -27.31
N ASP A 1105 16.07 -60.90 -26.80
CA ASP A 1105 17.54 -61.08 -26.63
C ASP A 1105 18.51 -61.82 -27.61
N SER A 1106 19.66 -61.16 -27.85
CA SER A 1106 21.08 -61.64 -27.70
C SER A 1106 22.00 -62.09 -28.88
N VAL A 1107 23.13 -61.34 -29.01
CA VAL A 1107 24.57 -61.76 -29.11
C VAL A 1107 25.20 -62.36 -30.42
N GLN A 1108 26.21 -61.64 -30.95
CA GLN A 1108 27.52 -62.00 -31.62
C GLN A 1108 27.59 -63.11 -32.73
N ASP A 1109 28.56 -63.18 -33.67
CA ASP A 1109 29.99 -62.80 -33.64
C ASP A 1109 30.70 -62.63 -35.04
N LYS A 1110 31.87 -61.95 -35.04
CA LYS A 1110 33.05 -61.87 -35.99
C LYS A 1110 33.05 -62.34 -37.48
N LEU A 1111 33.78 -61.57 -38.32
CA LEU A 1111 34.90 -62.06 -39.18
C LEU A 1111 35.86 -60.94 -39.66
N VAL A 1112 37.08 -61.26 -40.17
CA VAL A 1112 38.23 -60.32 -40.33
C VAL A 1112 39.20 -60.69 -41.50
N GLN A 1113 39.72 -59.69 -42.24
CA GLN A 1113 41.08 -59.51 -42.87
C GLN A 1113 40.96 -58.49 -44.05
N GLN A 1114 41.82 -57.51 -44.38
CA GLN A 1114 43.25 -57.15 -44.20
C GLN A 1114 44.10 -57.36 -45.48
N LYS A 1115 44.54 -56.27 -46.17
CA LYS A 1115 45.96 -56.04 -46.59
C LYS A 1115 46.27 -54.74 -47.41
N THR A 1116 47.44 -54.17 -47.07
CA THR A 1116 48.43 -53.41 -47.89
C THR A 1116 48.03 -52.27 -48.85
N SER A 1117 48.27 -51.05 -48.37
CA SER A 1117 49.27 -50.09 -48.88
C SER A 1117 49.99 -50.33 -50.23
N GLN A 1118 50.03 -49.29 -51.07
CA GLN A 1118 51.24 -48.82 -51.77
C GLN A 1118 51.10 -47.32 -52.08
N GLY A 1119 52.22 -46.62 -52.29
CA GLY A 1119 52.23 -45.23 -52.74
C GLY A 1119 53.62 -44.84 -53.25
N PHE A 1120 53.70 -43.81 -54.11
CA PHE A 1120 54.95 -43.08 -54.40
C PHE A 1120 54.64 -41.67 -54.92
N ILE A 1121 55.69 -40.90 -55.22
CA ILE A 1121 55.75 -39.43 -55.16
C ILE A 1121 55.84 -38.79 -56.57
N ILE A 1122 55.06 -37.70 -56.75
CA ILE A 1122 55.29 -36.47 -57.57
C ILE A 1122 56.17 -36.59 -58.84
N PRO A 1123 55.64 -36.13 -59.99
CA PRO A 1123 56.31 -35.04 -60.72
C PRO A 1123 55.59 -33.68 -60.61
N GLN A 1124 56.35 -32.59 -60.70
CA GLN A 1124 55.83 -31.22 -60.62
C GLN A 1124 55.29 -30.72 -61.97
N GLY A 1125 54.28 -29.85 -61.93
CA GLY A 1125 53.85 -29.00 -63.04
C GLY A 1125 53.32 -27.68 -62.49
N SER A 1126 53.91 -26.56 -62.90
CA SER A 1126 53.65 -25.23 -62.33
C SER A 1126 52.51 -24.50 -63.04
N PHE A 1127 51.60 -23.90 -62.27
CA PHE A 1127 50.66 -22.89 -62.75
C PHE A 1127 50.47 -21.77 -61.72
N ASN A 1128 50.33 -20.54 -62.20
CA ASN A 1128 50.17 -19.34 -61.37
C ASN A 1128 48.74 -19.21 -60.83
N ALA A 1129 48.61 -18.60 -59.65
CA ALA A 1129 47.33 -18.39 -58.99
C ALA A 1129 46.51 -17.23 -59.61
N PRO A 1130 45.18 -17.36 -59.73
CA PRO A 1130 44.23 -16.24 -59.66
C PRO A 1130 43.93 -15.87 -58.19
N SER A 1131 43.51 -14.64 -57.96
CA SER A 1131 43.24 -14.08 -56.63
C SER A 1131 42.02 -14.68 -55.91
N ASP A 1132 42.07 -14.73 -54.58
CA ASP A 1132 40.90 -14.97 -53.73
C ASP A 1132 39.74 -14.03 -54.06
N GLY A 1133 38.56 -14.59 -54.19
CA GLY A 1133 37.31 -13.94 -54.54
C GLY A 1133 36.32 -13.86 -53.38
N THR A 1134 36.79 -13.75 -52.13
CA THR A 1134 35.94 -13.59 -50.94
C THR A 1134 35.00 -12.37 -51.08
N ARG A 1135 33.79 -12.64 -51.58
CA ARG A 1135 32.73 -11.66 -51.80
C ARG A 1135 32.13 -11.23 -50.47
N LYS A 1136 32.88 -10.41 -49.72
CA LYS A 1136 32.44 -9.78 -48.46
C LYS A 1136 31.09 -9.11 -48.71
N VAL A 1137 30.02 -9.70 -48.17
CA VAL A 1137 28.72 -9.04 -48.08
C VAL A 1137 28.94 -7.81 -47.23
N LYS A 1138 28.95 -6.64 -47.87
CA LYS A 1138 29.18 -5.37 -47.21
C LYS A 1138 27.90 -5.01 -46.45
N ILE A 1139 27.79 -5.51 -45.22
CA ILE A 1139 26.70 -5.16 -44.30
C ILE A 1139 26.69 -3.64 -44.22
N SER A 1140 25.66 -3.05 -44.81
CA SER A 1140 25.46 -1.61 -44.81
C SER A 1140 24.78 -1.27 -43.49
N SER A 1141 25.58 -1.08 -42.44
CA SER A 1141 25.08 -0.55 -41.17
C SER A 1141 24.36 0.77 -41.45
N ARG A 1142 23.06 0.78 -41.18
CA ARG A 1142 22.18 1.95 -41.28
C ARG A 1142 21.96 2.43 -39.85
N PRO A 1143 22.85 3.29 -39.30
CA PRO A 1143 22.70 3.76 -37.94
C PRO A 1143 21.41 4.56 -37.80
N LEU A 1144 20.75 4.44 -36.65
CA LEU A 1144 19.60 5.25 -36.29
C LEU A 1144 20.05 6.68 -35.96
N SER A 1145 19.55 7.69 -36.67
CA SER A 1145 19.83 9.09 -36.35
C SER A 1145 18.77 9.68 -35.41
N TYR A 1146 19.18 10.62 -34.54
CA TYR A 1146 18.29 11.26 -33.57
C TYR A 1146 17.76 12.60 -34.10
N VAL A 1147 16.43 12.77 -34.04
CA VAL A 1147 15.77 14.07 -34.21
C VAL A 1147 14.87 14.36 -33.01
N GLY A 1148 15.11 15.49 -32.36
CA GLY A 1148 14.37 15.89 -31.16
C GLY A 1148 15.04 17.07 -30.46
N ARG A 1149 14.70 17.31 -29.20
CA ARG A 1149 15.29 18.42 -28.43
C ARG A 1149 16.67 18.06 -27.87
N PRO A 1150 17.60 19.01 -27.72
CA PRO A 1150 18.88 18.78 -27.02
C PRO A 1150 18.64 18.43 -25.55
N CYS A 1151 19.64 17.84 -24.89
CA CYS A 1151 19.51 17.41 -23.49
C CYS A 1151 19.13 18.55 -22.54
N ALA A 1152 18.28 18.28 -21.55
CA ALA A 1152 17.89 19.22 -20.50
C ALA A 1152 17.59 18.49 -19.17
N ALA A 1153 17.77 19.22 -18.06
CA ALA A 1153 17.34 18.77 -16.72
C ALA A 1153 15.83 19.00 -16.50
N SER A 1154 15.27 20.07 -17.07
CA SER A 1154 13.82 20.30 -17.10
C SER A 1154 13.15 19.35 -18.09
N THR A 1155 11.94 18.90 -17.78
CA THR A 1155 11.11 18.06 -18.66
C THR A 1155 10.56 18.81 -19.86
N ALA A 1156 10.25 20.09 -19.71
CA ALA A 1156 9.83 20.98 -20.79
C ALA A 1156 10.27 22.42 -20.55
N THR A 1157 10.10 23.27 -21.55
CA THR A 1157 10.33 24.72 -21.43
C THR A 1157 9.07 25.44 -20.92
N GLY A 1158 9.25 26.30 -19.91
CA GLY A 1158 8.15 27.07 -19.27
C GLY A 1158 7.53 28.18 -20.12
N SER A 1159 7.86 28.26 -21.42
CA SER A 1159 7.33 29.27 -22.34
C SER A 1159 6.85 28.61 -23.62
N LYS A 1160 5.55 28.77 -23.93
CA LYS A 1160 4.94 28.27 -25.16
C LYS A 1160 5.65 28.76 -26.42
N ALA A 1161 6.22 29.97 -26.40
CA ALA A 1161 7.00 30.50 -27.54
C ALA A 1161 8.33 29.76 -27.75
N GLN A 1162 9.01 29.36 -26.67
CA GLN A 1162 10.23 28.56 -26.75
C GLN A 1162 9.91 27.12 -27.17
N HIS A 1163 8.86 26.52 -26.60
CA HIS A 1163 8.36 25.20 -27.03
C HIS A 1163 8.02 25.17 -28.54
N LEU A 1164 7.32 26.19 -29.07
CA LEU A 1164 7.01 26.27 -30.50
C LEU A 1164 8.27 26.43 -31.37
N LYS A 1165 9.29 27.14 -30.90
CA LYS A 1165 10.60 27.24 -31.57
C LYS A 1165 11.33 25.89 -31.58
N GLU A 1166 11.29 25.15 -30.47
CA GLU A 1166 11.88 23.81 -30.33
C GLU A 1166 11.17 22.78 -31.21
N LEU A 1167 9.83 22.81 -31.25
CA LEU A 1167 9.02 21.98 -32.16
C LEU A 1167 9.30 22.33 -33.62
N LYS A 1168 9.40 23.62 -33.98
CA LYS A 1168 9.79 24.01 -35.35
C LYS A 1168 11.16 23.46 -35.72
N ASN A 1169 12.17 23.60 -34.86
CA ASN A 1169 13.52 23.08 -35.12
C ASN A 1169 13.52 21.55 -35.28
N LEU A 1170 12.71 20.82 -34.52
CA LEU A 1170 12.52 19.37 -34.67
C LEU A 1170 11.96 19.05 -36.06
N LEU A 1171 10.86 19.69 -36.46
CA LEU A 1171 10.19 19.45 -37.75
C LEU A 1171 11.03 19.92 -38.95
N ASP A 1172 11.81 21.00 -38.79
CA ASP A 1172 12.81 21.48 -39.76
C ASP A 1172 13.92 20.45 -39.97
N THR A 1173 14.37 19.78 -38.90
CA THR A 1173 15.40 18.72 -38.96
C THR A 1173 14.84 17.40 -39.52
N ALA A 1174 13.66 16.99 -39.05
CA ALA A 1174 13.02 15.73 -39.43
C ALA A 1174 12.78 15.62 -40.94
N MET A 1175 12.28 16.71 -41.53
CA MET A 1175 11.88 16.78 -42.94
C MET A 1175 13.01 17.27 -43.87
N GLY A 1176 14.25 17.42 -43.38
CA GLY A 1176 15.41 17.73 -44.21
C GLY A 1176 15.83 16.50 -45.05
N LEU A 1177 16.14 16.73 -46.33
CA LEU A 1177 16.49 15.73 -47.35
C LEU A 1177 17.69 16.20 -48.18
#